data_AF-A0A3D6CIX5-F1
#
_entry.id   AF-A0A3D6CIX5-F1
#
_cell.length_a   1.000
_cell.length_b   1.000
_cell.length_c   1.000
_cell.angle_alpha   90.00
_cell.angle_beta   90.00
_cell.angle_gamma   90.00
#
_symmetry.space_group_name_H-M   'P 1'
#
loop_
_entity.id
_entity.type
_entity.pdbx_description
1 polymer ?
#
loop_
_entity_poly.entity_id
_entity_poly.type
_entity_poly.pdbx_seq_one_letter_code
_entity_poly.pdbx_strand_id
1 'polypeptide(L)'
;MKKISLIVAFFSLIFSGFSQQSYYNDVDLNLTGSALKNALSTKITQTHTNFLKYTPDIWTASKITDANPNNTDEVILIYGWEAGNDQDDTNDRTRSNSLQDNGSNGSFVWNREHVYPQSLGTPNITTSTIPGQDAHSLRPVDKPTNSSRGNKRFAEGSGNSGVSNNGWYPGDEWKGDVARMMMYMYVRYDAICLPTNVGIGDSSLTQDAMIDLFLKWNVDDPVSAIEVARNEYHENTNNSAAQGNRNPFIDNPYLATIIWGGNDNAEDLWGISSDDDVAPSQPDNVTASNQTTTSIDIEWNPSEDNVGVTGYSIYIDNVLVFQTTNSSFQLIELTPDTQYAIEIEARDLANNKSEKSIVLNSSTTVDTSAPLAPTNITGSNISGTAFKINWNLADDDTAATGYKVFVNTELIASTADLFYTLTGLTVSTTYSITVSAKDAADNESEQSAPVNITTTDGSSNGINELFFSEYVEGGGYNKAIEIVNLTSSAVDLTGYSIKKQSNGGGDWIDELALNSGSVESITTGDVFVVINSLADSQELNNQADLIHPNSSPINWNGNDAVGLFKNGVLIDIVGVLGETAKNFADMTLRRMANVSEPNTTYSRSEWDEFPKDNVEDIGSHTSTLSTSAIAFESFKMFPNPTNGNRVYFSVT
;
A
#
# COMPACT_ATOMS: atom_id res chain seq x y z
N MET A 1 -33.48 -71.91 29.15
CA MET A 1 -33.25 -71.70 27.71
C MET A 1 -33.06 -70.21 27.48
N LYS A 2 -31.81 -69.73 27.42
CA LYS A 2 -31.46 -68.37 27.01
C LYS A 2 -30.75 -68.49 25.67
N LYS A 3 -31.29 -67.87 24.62
CA LYS A 3 -30.58 -67.65 23.35
C LYS A 3 -30.35 -66.15 23.25
N ILE A 4 -29.10 -65.75 23.44
CA ILE A 4 -28.60 -64.40 23.14
C ILE A 4 -28.11 -64.49 21.70
N SER A 5 -28.77 -63.76 20.79
CA SER A 5 -28.32 -63.61 19.41
C SER A 5 -27.28 -62.50 19.37
N LEU A 6 -26.04 -62.86 19.05
CA LEU A 6 -24.94 -61.93 18.82
C LEU A 6 -25.07 -61.36 17.39
N ILE A 7 -25.39 -60.08 17.26
CA ILE A 7 -25.30 -59.34 16.00
C ILE A 7 -23.83 -58.97 15.81
N VAL A 8 -23.17 -59.61 14.84
CA VAL A 8 -21.82 -59.23 14.41
C VAL A 8 -21.97 -58.11 13.40
N ALA A 9 -21.64 -56.89 13.80
CA ALA A 9 -21.50 -55.76 12.89
C ALA A 9 -20.19 -55.92 12.11
N PHE A 10 -20.28 -56.09 10.79
CA PHE A 10 -19.16 -55.99 9.87
C PHE A 10 -18.78 -54.50 9.76
N PHE A 11 -17.73 -54.08 10.46
CA PHE A 11 -17.04 -52.84 10.15
C PHE A 11 -16.18 -53.11 8.91
N SER A 12 -16.61 -52.63 7.76
CA SER A 12 -15.77 -52.54 6.56
C SER A 12 -14.73 -51.45 6.83
N LEU A 13 -13.52 -51.83 7.21
CA LEU A 13 -12.35 -50.94 7.13
C LEU A 13 -12.12 -50.63 5.65
N ILE A 14 -12.48 -49.42 5.24
CA ILE A 14 -12.04 -48.86 3.96
C ILE A 14 -10.58 -48.46 4.17
N PHE A 15 -9.65 -49.26 3.64
CA PHE A 15 -8.28 -48.81 3.45
C PHE A 15 -8.29 -47.82 2.28
N SER A 16 -8.19 -46.53 2.57
CA SER A 16 -7.83 -45.53 1.58
C SER A 16 -6.38 -45.80 1.20
N GLY A 17 -6.12 -46.32 -0.01
CA GLY A 17 -4.76 -46.47 -0.50
C GLY A 17 -4.21 -45.10 -0.91
N PHE A 18 -3.02 -44.75 -0.42
CA PHE A 18 -2.25 -43.64 -0.97
C PHE A 18 -1.97 -43.91 -2.45
N SER A 19 -2.45 -43.05 -3.34
CA SER A 19 -2.20 -43.20 -4.77
C SER A 19 -2.44 -41.88 -5.49
N GLN A 20 -1.47 -41.53 -6.34
CA GLN A 20 -1.62 -40.49 -7.35
C GLN A 20 -2.81 -40.77 -8.27
N GLN A 21 -3.55 -39.72 -8.64
CA GLN A 21 -4.59 -39.79 -9.67
C GLN A 21 -3.95 -39.95 -11.05
N SER A 22 -4.57 -40.76 -11.91
CA SER A 22 -4.10 -40.98 -13.30
C SER A 22 -3.97 -39.70 -14.12
N TYR A 23 -4.69 -38.65 -13.71
CA TYR A 23 -4.58 -37.31 -14.26
C TYR A 23 -3.12 -36.83 -14.30
N TYR A 24 -2.30 -37.14 -13.30
CA TYR A 24 -0.92 -36.62 -13.17
C TYR A 24 0.17 -37.55 -13.74
N ASN A 25 -0.18 -38.64 -14.45
CA ASN A 25 0.80 -39.63 -14.95
C ASN A 25 1.87 -39.06 -15.91
N ASP A 26 1.65 -37.87 -16.46
CA ASP A 26 2.52 -37.14 -17.38
C ASP A 26 3.28 -35.98 -16.70
N VAL A 27 3.13 -35.81 -15.38
CA VAL A 27 3.89 -34.85 -14.58
C VAL A 27 5.05 -35.57 -13.88
N ASP A 28 6.27 -35.06 -14.05
CA ASP A 28 7.42 -35.54 -13.30
C ASP A 28 7.37 -35.01 -11.85
N LEU A 29 6.92 -35.87 -10.94
CA LEU A 29 6.79 -35.55 -9.51
C LEU A 29 8.11 -35.68 -8.74
N ASN A 30 9.23 -36.04 -9.39
CA ASN A 30 10.57 -35.96 -8.77
C ASN A 30 11.14 -34.54 -8.83
N LEU A 31 10.50 -33.64 -9.57
CA LEU A 31 10.86 -32.23 -9.59
C LEU A 31 10.49 -31.56 -8.26
N THR A 32 11.20 -30.50 -7.90
CA THR A 32 10.93 -29.67 -6.72
C THR A 32 10.90 -28.19 -7.09
N GLY A 33 10.46 -27.33 -6.16
CA GLY A 33 10.52 -25.88 -6.36
C GLY A 33 9.77 -25.39 -7.61
N SER A 34 10.31 -24.33 -8.23
CA SER A 34 9.80 -23.77 -9.50
C SER A 34 9.68 -24.79 -10.63
N ALA A 35 10.51 -25.83 -10.67
CA ALA A 35 10.45 -26.83 -11.74
C ALA A 35 9.13 -27.64 -11.65
N LEU A 36 8.77 -28.08 -10.45
CA LEU A 36 7.49 -28.76 -10.21
C LEU A 36 6.30 -27.81 -10.41
N LYS A 37 6.39 -26.58 -9.90
CA LYS A 37 5.38 -25.54 -10.12
C LYS A 37 5.06 -25.36 -11.61
N ASN A 38 6.11 -25.25 -12.44
CA ASN A 38 5.97 -25.07 -13.89
C ASN A 38 5.40 -26.31 -14.60
N ALA A 39 5.77 -27.51 -14.17
CA ALA A 39 5.22 -28.76 -14.70
C ALA A 39 3.72 -28.86 -14.40
N LEU A 40 3.31 -28.56 -13.16
CA LEU A 40 1.90 -28.51 -12.76
C LEU A 40 1.13 -27.43 -13.51
N SER A 41 1.69 -26.21 -13.62
CA SER A 41 1.11 -25.10 -14.39
C SER A 41 0.83 -25.49 -15.84
N THR A 42 1.79 -26.15 -16.48
CA THR A 42 1.65 -26.68 -17.85
C THR A 42 0.50 -27.68 -17.92
N LYS A 43 0.47 -28.65 -16.99
CA LYS A 43 -0.56 -29.68 -16.93
C LYS A 43 -1.97 -29.11 -16.79
N ILE A 44 -2.19 -28.25 -15.80
CA ILE A 44 -3.52 -27.67 -15.52
C ILE A 44 -3.96 -26.70 -16.62
N THR A 45 -3.01 -26.07 -17.33
CA THR A 45 -3.31 -25.20 -18.47
C THR A 45 -3.73 -26.00 -19.70
N GLN A 46 -3.00 -27.06 -20.04
CA GLN A 46 -3.29 -27.89 -21.22
C GLN A 46 -4.61 -28.66 -21.11
N THR A 47 -4.96 -29.07 -19.90
CA THR A 47 -6.18 -29.87 -19.64
C THR A 47 -7.41 -29.01 -19.42
N HIS A 48 -7.27 -27.71 -19.14
CA HIS A 48 -8.40 -26.78 -19.12
C HIS A 48 -8.86 -26.51 -20.54
N THR A 49 -9.74 -27.38 -21.03
CA THR A 49 -10.21 -27.40 -22.43
C THR A 49 -11.60 -26.80 -22.60
N ASN A 50 -12.38 -26.68 -21.52
CA ASN A 50 -13.72 -26.11 -21.53
C ASN A 50 -13.80 -24.85 -20.65
N PHE A 51 -13.76 -23.68 -21.29
CA PHE A 51 -13.86 -22.38 -20.61
C PHE A 51 -15.32 -22.04 -20.33
N LEU A 52 -15.72 -22.20 -19.06
CA LEU A 52 -17.07 -21.93 -18.61
C LEU A 52 -17.39 -20.43 -18.65
N LYS A 53 -18.62 -20.06 -18.99
CA LYS A 53 -19.08 -18.68 -18.85
C LYS A 53 -19.56 -18.43 -17.42
N TYR A 54 -19.28 -17.23 -16.91
CA TYR A 54 -19.77 -16.79 -15.59
C TYR A 54 -21.28 -17.03 -15.43
N THR A 55 -22.07 -16.82 -16.49
CA THR A 55 -23.46 -17.25 -16.60
C THR A 55 -23.69 -17.87 -18.00
N PRO A 56 -24.37 -19.02 -18.12
CA PRO A 56 -25.02 -19.81 -17.06
C PRO A 56 -24.15 -20.92 -16.45
N ASP A 57 -22.94 -21.13 -16.94
CA ASP A 57 -22.21 -22.38 -16.69
C ASP A 57 -21.73 -22.52 -15.24
N ILE A 58 -21.22 -21.44 -14.62
CA ILE A 58 -20.81 -21.48 -13.21
C ILE A 58 -21.98 -21.74 -12.27
N TRP A 59 -23.17 -21.22 -12.58
CA TRP A 59 -24.37 -21.58 -11.81
C TRP A 59 -24.67 -23.07 -11.89
N THR A 60 -24.49 -23.67 -13.07
CA THR A 60 -24.76 -25.08 -13.31
C THR A 60 -23.73 -25.96 -12.60
N ALA A 61 -22.45 -25.59 -12.67
CA ALA A 61 -21.38 -26.26 -11.95
C ALA A 61 -21.60 -26.18 -10.42
N SER A 62 -21.78 -24.98 -9.87
CA SER A 62 -21.85 -24.75 -8.41
C SER A 62 -23.00 -25.51 -7.74
N LYS A 63 -24.13 -25.69 -8.43
CA LYS A 63 -25.26 -26.51 -7.92
C LYS A 63 -24.91 -27.99 -7.73
N ILE A 64 -23.90 -28.48 -8.43
CA ILE A 64 -23.46 -29.87 -8.39
C ILE A 64 -22.24 -29.99 -7.49
N THR A 65 -21.25 -29.11 -7.69
CA THR A 65 -19.94 -29.15 -7.01
C THR A 65 -20.03 -28.76 -5.54
N ASP A 66 -21.04 -27.98 -5.16
CA ASP A 66 -21.27 -27.55 -3.78
C ASP A 66 -22.59 -28.07 -3.20
N ALA A 67 -23.18 -29.11 -3.81
CA ALA A 67 -24.41 -29.69 -3.30
C ALA A 67 -24.25 -30.14 -1.84
N ASN A 68 -25.20 -29.77 -0.97
CA ASN A 68 -25.18 -30.25 0.42
C ASN A 68 -25.38 -31.78 0.43
N PRO A 69 -24.45 -32.56 1.00
CA PRO A 69 -24.51 -34.03 0.97
C PRO A 69 -25.73 -34.59 1.73
N ASN A 70 -26.32 -33.81 2.64
CA ASN A 70 -27.51 -34.19 3.39
C ASN A 70 -28.82 -33.75 2.69
N ASN A 71 -28.73 -32.78 1.77
CA ASN A 71 -29.87 -32.26 1.02
C ASN A 71 -29.42 -31.66 -0.32
N THR A 72 -29.55 -32.42 -1.41
CA THR A 72 -29.09 -31.99 -2.75
C THR A 72 -29.89 -30.82 -3.33
N ASP A 73 -31.02 -30.43 -2.72
CA ASP A 73 -31.77 -29.23 -3.09
C ASP A 73 -31.13 -27.95 -2.51
N GLU A 74 -30.03 -28.07 -1.78
CA GLU A 74 -29.24 -26.99 -1.21
C GLU A 74 -27.80 -26.99 -1.73
N VAL A 75 -27.18 -25.82 -1.71
CA VAL A 75 -25.73 -25.64 -1.86
C VAL A 75 -25.12 -25.26 -0.52
N ILE A 76 -23.88 -25.70 -0.30
CA ILE A 76 -23.02 -25.25 0.79
C ILE A 76 -22.42 -23.90 0.42
N LEU A 77 -22.45 -22.97 1.37
CA LEU A 77 -21.98 -21.60 1.18
C LEU A 77 -20.60 -21.44 1.82
N ILE A 78 -19.61 -21.01 1.04
CA ILE A 78 -18.29 -20.69 1.58
C ILE A 78 -18.42 -19.56 2.61
N TYR A 79 -17.61 -19.61 3.67
CA TYR A 79 -17.63 -18.72 4.83
C TYR A 79 -18.83 -18.87 5.77
N GLY A 80 -19.83 -19.71 5.45
CA GLY A 80 -20.95 -20.00 6.35
C GLY A 80 -20.58 -21.02 7.43
N TRP A 81 -21.22 -20.97 8.59
CA TRP A 81 -20.94 -21.89 9.71
C TRP A 81 -22.18 -22.31 10.49
N GLU A 82 -23.31 -21.62 10.34
CA GLU A 82 -24.50 -21.90 11.14
C GLU A 82 -25.64 -22.57 10.36
N ALA A 83 -26.65 -23.05 11.08
CA ALA A 83 -27.68 -23.95 10.55
C ALA A 83 -28.90 -23.22 9.96
N GLY A 84 -28.87 -21.88 9.85
CA GLY A 84 -29.91 -21.05 9.23
C GLY A 84 -31.24 -21.02 9.95
N ASN A 85 -31.21 -21.02 11.28
CA ASN A 85 -32.41 -21.08 12.12
C ASN A 85 -32.76 -19.76 12.83
N ASP A 86 -31.88 -18.76 12.77
CA ASP A 86 -31.98 -17.54 13.58
C ASP A 86 -32.47 -16.31 12.78
N GLN A 87 -32.73 -16.49 11.48
CA GLN A 87 -33.14 -15.45 10.51
C GLN A 87 -32.02 -14.48 10.12
N ASP A 88 -30.77 -14.74 10.48
CA ASP A 88 -29.58 -14.06 9.99
C ASP A 88 -29.09 -14.75 8.71
N ASP A 89 -29.19 -14.06 7.57
CA ASP A 89 -28.76 -14.60 6.28
C ASP A 89 -27.30 -14.29 5.93
N THR A 90 -26.50 -13.87 6.93
CA THR A 90 -25.09 -13.48 6.74
C THR A 90 -24.08 -14.59 7.06
N ASN A 91 -24.54 -15.72 7.60
CA ASN A 91 -23.67 -16.78 8.13
C ASN A 91 -24.22 -18.20 7.95
N ASP A 92 -25.28 -18.37 7.15
CA ASP A 92 -25.88 -19.66 6.84
C ASP A 92 -24.86 -20.58 6.15
N ARG A 93 -24.78 -21.83 6.61
CA ARG A 93 -23.93 -22.85 5.99
C ARG A 93 -24.50 -23.37 4.67
N THR A 94 -25.81 -23.27 4.47
CA THR A 94 -26.49 -23.77 3.27
C THR A 94 -27.60 -22.85 2.78
N ARG A 95 -27.88 -22.88 1.48
CA ARG A 95 -28.99 -22.16 0.84
C ARG A 95 -29.66 -23.06 -0.18
N SER A 96 -30.98 -22.96 -0.35
CA SER A 96 -31.67 -23.65 -1.46
C SER A 96 -30.99 -23.29 -2.80
N ASN A 97 -30.71 -24.32 -3.60
CA ASN A 97 -30.03 -24.18 -4.88
C ASN A 97 -30.85 -23.36 -5.90
N SER A 98 -32.16 -23.17 -5.66
CA SER A 98 -33.07 -22.35 -6.45
C SER A 98 -33.01 -20.86 -6.13
N LEU A 99 -32.48 -20.47 -4.96
CA LEU A 99 -32.40 -19.09 -4.49
C LEU A 99 -31.13 -18.38 -4.99
N GLN A 100 -30.93 -18.42 -6.30
CA GLN A 100 -29.81 -17.76 -6.96
C GLN A 100 -30.05 -16.26 -7.07
N ASP A 101 -29.01 -15.46 -6.84
CA ASP A 101 -29.09 -14.04 -7.13
C ASP A 101 -29.38 -13.80 -8.61
N ASN A 102 -30.43 -13.02 -8.88
CA ASN A 102 -30.87 -12.67 -10.22
C ASN A 102 -30.61 -11.19 -10.57
N GLY A 103 -29.82 -10.49 -9.74
CA GLY A 103 -29.52 -9.06 -9.89
C GLY A 103 -30.55 -8.14 -9.24
N SER A 104 -31.52 -8.67 -8.50
CA SER A 104 -32.47 -7.90 -7.69
C SER A 104 -31.91 -7.62 -6.28
N ASN A 105 -32.47 -6.65 -5.55
CA ASN A 105 -32.06 -6.28 -4.19
C ASN A 105 -32.49 -7.28 -3.09
N GLY A 106 -32.58 -8.58 -3.38
CA GLY A 106 -32.85 -9.60 -2.35
C GLY A 106 -31.61 -9.92 -1.52
N SER A 107 -31.74 -10.11 -0.21
CA SER A 107 -30.66 -10.51 0.71
C SER A 107 -30.56 -12.04 0.89
N PHE A 108 -31.71 -12.74 0.94
CA PHE A 108 -31.82 -14.18 1.18
C PHE A 108 -31.60 -15.02 -0.10
N VAL A 109 -30.48 -14.76 -0.78
CA VAL A 109 -30.07 -15.44 -2.01
C VAL A 109 -28.57 -15.69 -1.97
N TRP A 110 -28.12 -16.75 -2.64
CA TRP A 110 -26.69 -17.01 -2.81
C TRP A 110 -26.18 -16.44 -4.13
N ASN A 111 -24.94 -15.96 -4.13
CA ASN A 111 -24.22 -15.51 -5.31
C ASN A 111 -22.96 -16.37 -5.53
N ARG A 112 -22.15 -16.04 -6.56
CA ARG A 112 -20.86 -16.71 -6.78
C ARG A 112 -19.75 -15.80 -6.30
N GLU A 113 -19.10 -16.21 -5.25
CA GLU A 113 -17.94 -15.55 -4.70
C GLU A 113 -16.75 -15.69 -5.63
N HIS A 114 -16.12 -14.57 -5.95
CA HIS A 114 -14.77 -14.57 -6.50
C HIS A 114 -13.78 -14.69 -5.34
N VAL A 115 -13.46 -15.93 -4.95
CA VAL A 115 -12.60 -16.18 -3.78
C VAL A 115 -11.25 -15.48 -3.98
N TYR A 116 -10.71 -15.49 -5.20
CA TYR A 116 -9.70 -14.50 -5.62
C TYR A 116 -10.40 -13.21 -6.07
N PRO A 117 -10.28 -12.07 -5.36
CA PRO A 117 -11.02 -10.85 -5.70
C PRO A 117 -10.69 -10.29 -7.08
N GLN A 118 -11.74 -9.90 -7.81
CA GLN A 118 -11.61 -9.36 -9.17
C GLN A 118 -10.64 -8.17 -9.27
N SER A 119 -10.73 -7.23 -8.33
CA SER A 119 -9.94 -6.00 -8.32
C SER A 119 -8.48 -6.18 -7.87
N LEU A 120 -8.07 -7.39 -7.45
CA LEU A 120 -6.72 -7.67 -6.95
C LEU A 120 -5.90 -8.52 -7.94
N GLY A 121 -6.44 -8.78 -9.13
CA GLY A 121 -5.67 -9.34 -10.24
C GLY A 121 -4.87 -8.26 -10.96
N THR A 122 -3.78 -8.66 -11.62
CA THR A 122 -2.93 -7.73 -12.39
C THR A 122 -2.83 -8.18 -13.86
N PRO A 123 -3.61 -7.62 -14.80
CA PRO A 123 -4.68 -6.64 -14.60
C PRO A 123 -5.91 -7.25 -13.90
N ASN A 124 -6.86 -6.41 -13.48
CA ASN A 124 -8.10 -6.87 -12.84
C ASN A 124 -8.74 -8.01 -13.60
N ILE A 125 -9.03 -9.11 -12.90
CA ILE A 125 -9.81 -10.20 -13.47
C ILE A 125 -11.28 -9.77 -13.46
N THR A 126 -12.04 -10.18 -14.46
CA THR A 126 -13.47 -9.86 -14.58
C THR A 126 -14.29 -11.10 -14.89
N THR A 127 -15.61 -11.01 -14.75
CA THR A 127 -16.57 -12.04 -15.19
C THR A 127 -16.50 -12.37 -16.68
N SER A 128 -15.64 -11.71 -17.47
CA SER A 128 -15.39 -11.95 -18.90
C SER A 128 -13.98 -12.44 -19.20
N THR A 129 -13.07 -12.43 -18.22
CA THR A 129 -11.71 -12.96 -18.36
C THR A 129 -11.68 -14.43 -17.96
N ILE A 130 -10.74 -15.19 -18.54
CA ILE A 130 -10.52 -16.60 -18.21
C ILE A 130 -10.35 -16.82 -16.68
N PRO A 131 -9.45 -16.12 -15.96
CA PRO A 131 -9.32 -16.31 -14.50
C PRO A 131 -10.56 -15.91 -13.71
N GLY A 132 -11.27 -14.85 -14.09
CA GLY A 132 -12.52 -14.45 -13.42
C GLY A 132 -13.73 -15.33 -13.74
N GLN A 133 -13.54 -16.36 -14.57
CA GLN A 133 -14.51 -17.40 -14.91
C GLN A 133 -14.05 -18.79 -14.47
N ASP A 134 -12.90 -18.93 -13.80
CA ASP A 134 -12.39 -20.24 -13.39
C ASP A 134 -13.19 -20.78 -12.21
N ALA A 135 -13.85 -21.92 -12.41
CA ALA A 135 -14.71 -22.54 -11.42
C ALA A 135 -13.95 -23.05 -10.18
N HIS A 136 -12.63 -23.25 -10.27
CA HIS A 136 -11.83 -23.61 -9.09
C HIS A 136 -11.70 -22.47 -8.08
N SER A 137 -12.02 -21.21 -8.46
CA SER A 137 -12.03 -20.06 -7.54
C SER A 137 -13.41 -19.41 -7.38
N LEU A 138 -14.48 -20.04 -7.88
CA LEU A 138 -15.85 -19.57 -7.76
C LEU A 138 -16.67 -20.50 -6.87
N ARG A 139 -17.21 -19.95 -5.76
CA ARG A 139 -17.97 -20.72 -4.76
C ARG A 139 -19.31 -20.06 -4.45
N PRO A 140 -20.39 -20.82 -4.15
CA PRO A 140 -21.59 -20.26 -3.57
C PRO A 140 -21.28 -19.53 -2.26
N VAL A 141 -21.85 -18.35 -2.07
CA VAL A 141 -21.79 -17.62 -0.79
C VAL A 141 -23.09 -16.85 -0.61
N ASP A 142 -23.44 -16.53 0.62
CA ASP A 142 -24.50 -15.59 0.89
C ASP A 142 -24.18 -14.19 0.36
N LYS A 143 -25.18 -13.55 -0.25
CA LYS A 143 -25.01 -12.24 -0.86
C LYS A 143 -24.59 -11.15 0.14
N PRO A 144 -25.16 -11.07 1.36
CA PRO A 144 -24.68 -10.15 2.40
C PRO A 144 -23.22 -10.42 2.78
N THR A 145 -22.85 -11.68 2.97
CA THR A 145 -21.48 -12.09 3.33
C THR A 145 -20.49 -11.74 2.23
N ASN A 146 -20.83 -11.99 0.96
CA ASN A 146 -20.02 -11.55 -0.18
C ASN A 146 -19.82 -10.02 -0.17
N SER A 147 -20.91 -9.28 0.04
CA SER A 147 -20.84 -7.81 0.09
C SER A 147 -19.92 -7.33 1.22
N SER A 148 -19.98 -8.00 2.39
CA SER A 148 -19.12 -7.72 3.53
C SER A 148 -17.66 -8.09 3.28
N ARG A 149 -17.40 -9.27 2.68
CA ARG A 149 -16.06 -9.72 2.27
C ARG A 149 -15.45 -8.71 1.31
N GLY A 150 -16.16 -8.37 0.24
CA GLY A 150 -15.73 -7.45 -0.80
C GLY A 150 -14.39 -7.88 -1.43
N ASN A 151 -13.40 -6.98 -1.41
CA ASN A 151 -12.04 -7.25 -1.87
C ASN A 151 -11.02 -7.29 -0.71
N LYS A 152 -11.46 -7.54 0.53
CA LYS A 152 -10.53 -7.65 1.66
C LYS A 152 -9.53 -8.77 1.40
N ARG A 153 -8.25 -8.49 1.63
CA ARG A 153 -7.19 -9.50 1.65
C ARG A 153 -7.47 -10.51 2.76
N PHE A 154 -7.15 -11.77 2.53
CA PHE A 154 -7.20 -12.79 3.55
C PHE A 154 -6.16 -12.51 4.64
N ALA A 155 -6.54 -12.73 5.89
CA ALA A 155 -5.66 -12.47 7.03
C ALA A 155 -5.87 -13.52 8.12
N GLU A 156 -4.86 -13.70 8.96
CA GLU A 156 -4.91 -14.63 10.09
C GLU A 156 -6.12 -14.38 11.01
N GLY A 157 -6.59 -15.45 11.64
CA GLY A 157 -7.75 -15.42 12.53
C GLY A 157 -8.07 -16.80 13.12
N SER A 158 -9.17 -16.89 13.87
CA SER A 158 -9.65 -18.15 14.45
C SER A 158 -11.17 -18.11 14.62
N GLY A 159 -11.80 -19.29 14.63
CA GLY A 159 -13.25 -19.43 14.77
C GLY A 159 -14.00 -19.23 13.45
N ASN A 160 -15.07 -18.44 13.52
CA ASN A 160 -15.98 -18.22 12.38
C ASN A 160 -15.43 -17.16 11.41
N SER A 161 -15.99 -17.11 10.20
CA SER A 161 -15.54 -16.17 9.19
C SER A 161 -15.88 -14.72 9.55
N GLY A 162 -15.08 -13.77 9.09
CA GLY A 162 -15.31 -12.35 9.35
C GLY A 162 -14.08 -11.47 9.16
N VAL A 163 -14.23 -10.19 9.51
CA VAL A 163 -13.11 -9.23 9.48
C VAL A 163 -12.14 -9.56 10.63
N SER A 164 -10.86 -9.74 10.29
CA SER A 164 -9.79 -10.04 11.24
C SER A 164 -8.48 -9.43 10.74
N ASN A 165 -7.62 -8.94 11.63
CA ASN A 165 -6.26 -8.46 11.31
C ASN A 165 -6.18 -7.55 10.06
N ASN A 166 -7.07 -6.56 9.98
CA ASN A 166 -7.22 -5.63 8.84
C ASN A 166 -7.56 -6.29 7.48
N GLY A 167 -7.95 -7.57 7.49
CA GLY A 167 -8.39 -8.34 6.34
C GLY A 167 -9.64 -9.17 6.64
N TRP A 168 -9.76 -10.31 5.98
CA TRP A 168 -10.84 -11.27 6.12
C TRP A 168 -10.30 -12.63 6.52
N TYR A 169 -10.80 -13.18 7.61
CA TYR A 169 -10.55 -14.56 7.99
C TYR A 169 -11.70 -15.43 7.44
N PRO A 170 -11.42 -16.49 6.66
CA PRO A 170 -12.47 -17.30 6.03
C PRO A 170 -13.20 -18.23 7.01
N GLY A 171 -12.69 -18.42 8.22
CA GLY A 171 -13.20 -19.38 9.21
C GLY A 171 -12.34 -20.64 9.26
N ASP A 172 -12.32 -21.32 10.41
CA ASP A 172 -11.51 -22.52 10.64
C ASP A 172 -11.85 -23.67 9.69
N GLU A 173 -13.11 -23.78 9.24
CA GLU A 173 -13.59 -24.79 8.27
C GLU A 173 -13.15 -24.50 6.82
N TRP A 174 -12.76 -23.26 6.51
CA TRP A 174 -12.62 -22.80 5.12
C TRP A 174 -11.21 -22.34 4.77
N LYS A 175 -10.29 -22.28 5.74
CA LYS A 175 -8.97 -21.68 5.54
C LYS A 175 -8.10 -22.50 4.58
N GLY A 176 -8.18 -23.82 4.65
CA GLY A 176 -7.49 -24.76 3.75
C GLY A 176 -8.09 -24.70 2.35
N ASP A 177 -9.43 -24.70 2.23
CA ASP A 177 -10.14 -24.48 0.97
C ASP A 177 -9.63 -23.21 0.26
N VAL A 178 -9.60 -22.09 0.99
CA VAL A 178 -9.12 -20.81 0.46
C VAL A 178 -7.67 -20.89 0.05
N ALA A 179 -6.80 -21.44 0.89
CA ALA A 179 -5.38 -21.58 0.59
C ALA A 179 -5.14 -22.35 -0.71
N ARG A 180 -5.77 -23.53 -0.86
CA ARG A 180 -5.63 -24.37 -2.05
C ARG A 180 -6.20 -23.71 -3.31
N MET A 181 -7.28 -22.92 -3.19
CA MET A 181 -7.78 -22.11 -4.31
C MET A 181 -6.78 -21.01 -4.71
N MET A 182 -6.17 -20.31 -3.75
CA MET A 182 -5.18 -19.26 -4.05
C MET A 182 -3.91 -19.84 -4.69
N MET A 183 -3.43 -20.98 -4.17
CA MET A 183 -2.28 -21.71 -4.75
C MET A 183 -2.57 -22.14 -6.19
N TYR A 184 -3.76 -22.70 -6.47
CA TYR A 184 -4.15 -23.06 -7.83
C TYR A 184 -4.21 -21.84 -8.75
N MET A 185 -4.85 -20.76 -8.32
CA MET A 185 -4.96 -19.54 -9.14
C MET A 185 -3.58 -18.98 -9.47
N TYR A 186 -2.65 -19.00 -8.51
CA TYR A 186 -1.29 -18.58 -8.74
C TYR A 186 -0.53 -19.51 -9.68
N VAL A 187 -0.57 -20.83 -9.49
CA VAL A 187 0.09 -21.78 -10.41
C VAL A 187 -0.47 -21.70 -11.82
N ARG A 188 -1.77 -21.43 -11.97
CA ARG A 188 -2.44 -21.37 -13.26
C ARG A 188 -2.22 -20.07 -14.02
N TYR A 189 -2.28 -18.94 -13.32
CA TYR A 189 -2.33 -17.60 -13.93
C TYR A 189 -1.13 -16.71 -13.56
N ASP A 190 -0.22 -17.23 -12.74
CA ASP A 190 1.07 -16.64 -12.35
C ASP A 190 0.95 -15.17 -11.97
N ALA A 191 1.65 -14.26 -12.67
CA ALA A 191 1.66 -12.83 -12.37
C ALA A 191 0.28 -12.14 -12.35
N ILE A 192 -0.76 -12.75 -12.94
CA ILE A 192 -2.12 -12.21 -12.89
C ILE A 192 -2.75 -12.43 -11.50
N CYS A 193 -2.42 -13.54 -10.84
CA CYS A 193 -3.04 -13.99 -9.60
C CYS A 193 -2.01 -14.16 -8.47
N LEU A 194 -1.31 -13.09 -8.10
CA LEU A 194 -0.28 -13.12 -7.06
C LEU A 194 -0.88 -13.34 -5.66
N PRO A 195 -0.37 -14.29 -4.87
CA PRO A 195 -0.80 -14.51 -3.48
C PRO A 195 -0.61 -13.27 -2.58
N THR A 196 0.47 -12.53 -2.78
CA THR A 196 0.76 -11.26 -2.07
C THR A 196 -0.32 -10.19 -2.29
N ASN A 197 -1.02 -10.20 -3.43
CA ASN A 197 -2.12 -9.25 -3.66
C ASN A 197 -3.35 -9.57 -2.81
N VAL A 198 -3.56 -10.84 -2.45
CA VAL A 198 -4.83 -11.33 -1.89
C VAL A 198 -4.73 -11.83 -0.46
N GLY A 199 -3.54 -12.06 0.09
CA GLY A 199 -3.33 -12.42 1.49
C GLY A 199 -2.40 -11.46 2.21
N ILE A 200 -2.57 -11.30 3.52
CA ILE A 200 -1.69 -10.54 4.43
C ILE A 200 -0.78 -11.57 5.12
N GLY A 201 0.38 -11.80 4.52
CA GLY A 201 1.41 -12.72 4.99
C GLY A 201 2.78 -12.33 4.45
N ASP A 202 3.80 -13.07 4.83
CA ASP A 202 5.20 -12.86 4.45
C ASP A 202 5.63 -13.81 3.33
N SER A 203 6.31 -13.28 2.31
CA SER A 203 6.91 -14.03 1.20
C SER A 203 8.43 -14.09 1.27
N SER A 204 9.06 -13.55 2.31
CA SER A 204 10.52 -13.48 2.46
C SER A 204 11.19 -14.86 2.45
N LEU A 205 10.47 -15.89 2.92
CA LEU A 205 10.98 -17.26 3.01
C LEU A 205 10.71 -18.09 1.75
N THR A 206 9.98 -17.59 0.77
CA THR A 206 9.66 -18.31 -0.45
C THR A 206 10.42 -17.76 -1.66
N GLN A 207 10.75 -18.66 -2.59
CA GLN A 207 11.48 -18.29 -3.81
C GLN A 207 10.68 -17.43 -4.82
N ASP A 208 9.38 -17.28 -4.60
CA ASP A 208 8.47 -16.49 -5.43
C ASP A 208 7.40 -15.80 -4.55
N ALA A 209 6.31 -15.31 -5.16
CA ALA A 209 5.29 -14.51 -4.48
C ALA A 209 4.30 -15.31 -3.61
N MET A 210 4.55 -16.60 -3.33
CA MET A 210 3.78 -17.31 -2.31
C MET A 210 3.98 -16.69 -0.93
N ILE A 211 3.02 -16.86 -0.03
CA ILE A 211 3.10 -16.32 1.33
C ILE A 211 2.91 -17.42 2.37
N ASP A 212 3.52 -17.23 3.53
CA ASP A 212 3.44 -18.11 4.69
C ASP A 212 2.00 -18.43 5.11
N LEU A 213 1.09 -17.46 5.03
CA LEU A 213 -0.32 -17.58 5.41
C LEU A 213 -1.00 -18.75 4.71
N PHE A 214 -0.87 -18.85 3.38
CA PHE A 214 -1.54 -19.90 2.62
C PHE A 214 -0.87 -21.25 2.82
N LEU A 215 0.46 -21.29 2.98
CA LEU A 215 1.17 -22.52 3.32
C LEU A 215 0.70 -23.05 4.68
N LYS A 216 0.60 -22.17 5.68
CA LYS A 216 0.11 -22.48 7.01
C LYS A 216 -1.33 -22.99 6.98
N TRP A 217 -2.24 -22.31 6.29
CA TRP A 217 -3.64 -22.74 6.22
C TRP A 217 -3.83 -24.06 5.47
N ASN A 218 -2.99 -24.35 4.47
CA ASN A 218 -2.98 -25.63 3.79
C ASN A 218 -2.54 -26.79 4.71
N VAL A 219 -1.77 -26.52 5.77
CA VAL A 219 -1.42 -27.48 6.82
C VAL A 219 -2.52 -27.57 7.87
N ASP A 220 -3.02 -26.42 8.34
CA ASP A 220 -3.93 -26.35 9.48
C ASP A 220 -5.33 -26.91 9.20
N ASP A 221 -5.74 -26.99 7.92
CA ASP A 221 -7.07 -27.41 7.48
C ASP A 221 -6.97 -28.44 6.33
N PRO A 222 -7.15 -29.74 6.64
CA PRO A 222 -7.09 -30.85 5.69
C PRO A 222 -8.06 -30.73 4.51
N VAL A 223 -7.83 -31.49 3.44
CA VAL A 223 -8.72 -31.53 2.29
C VAL A 223 -10.07 -32.11 2.70
N SER A 224 -11.12 -31.35 2.38
CA SER A 224 -12.49 -31.71 2.68
C SER A 224 -13.11 -32.58 1.57
N ALA A 225 -14.13 -33.37 1.93
CA ALA A 225 -14.84 -34.21 0.95
C ALA A 225 -15.52 -33.39 -0.16
N ILE A 226 -15.94 -32.15 0.14
CA ILE A 226 -16.53 -31.26 -0.87
C ILE A 226 -15.48 -30.88 -1.90
N GLU A 227 -14.27 -30.50 -1.49
CA GLU A 227 -13.18 -30.17 -2.41
C GLU A 227 -12.81 -31.32 -3.35
N VAL A 228 -12.69 -32.54 -2.82
CA VAL A 228 -12.44 -33.74 -3.63
C VAL A 228 -13.53 -33.91 -4.70
N ALA A 229 -14.81 -33.80 -4.31
CA ALA A 229 -15.93 -33.91 -5.24
C ALA A 229 -15.92 -32.81 -6.31
N ARG A 230 -15.53 -31.57 -5.96
CA ARG A 230 -15.33 -30.48 -6.94
C ARG A 230 -14.27 -30.86 -7.98
N ASN A 231 -13.13 -31.36 -7.51
CA ASN A 231 -12.01 -31.73 -8.37
C ASN A 231 -12.39 -32.85 -9.35
N GLU A 232 -13.03 -33.90 -8.85
CA GLU A 232 -13.53 -35.02 -9.67
C GLU A 232 -14.56 -34.56 -10.71
N TYR A 233 -15.49 -33.66 -10.32
CA TYR A 233 -16.47 -33.11 -11.24
C TYR A 233 -15.81 -32.31 -12.36
N HIS A 234 -14.86 -31.42 -12.02
CA HIS A 234 -14.22 -30.54 -12.99
C HIS A 234 -13.22 -31.24 -13.92
N GLU A 235 -12.62 -32.37 -13.52
CA GLU A 235 -11.83 -33.20 -14.43
C GLU A 235 -12.69 -33.82 -15.53
N ASN A 236 -13.87 -34.33 -15.17
CA ASN A 236 -14.66 -35.17 -16.05
C ASN A 236 -15.36 -34.34 -17.14
N THR A 237 -14.75 -34.27 -18.31
CA THR A 237 -15.26 -33.53 -19.49
C THR A 237 -16.57 -34.07 -20.08
N ASN A 238 -17.09 -35.20 -19.59
CA ASN A 238 -18.46 -35.62 -19.91
C ASN A 238 -19.52 -34.75 -19.21
N ASN A 239 -19.15 -34.07 -18.13
CA ASN A 239 -20.00 -33.10 -17.46
C ASN A 239 -20.05 -31.81 -18.28
N SER A 240 -21.26 -31.31 -18.56
CA SER A 240 -21.45 -30.13 -19.41
C SER A 240 -20.84 -28.84 -18.85
N ALA A 241 -20.68 -28.75 -17.52
CA ALA A 241 -20.09 -27.59 -16.84
C ALA A 241 -18.79 -27.94 -16.09
N ALA A 242 -17.99 -28.88 -16.61
CA ALA A 242 -16.64 -29.18 -16.13
C ALA A 242 -15.57 -28.47 -16.97
N GLN A 243 -14.40 -28.18 -16.39
CA GLN A 243 -13.33 -27.41 -17.05
C GLN A 243 -12.31 -28.30 -17.78
N GLY A 244 -12.18 -29.55 -17.34
CA GLY A 244 -11.22 -30.54 -17.82
C GLY A 244 -9.94 -30.64 -16.98
N ASN A 245 -9.74 -29.74 -16.01
CA ASN A 245 -8.55 -29.70 -15.17
C ASN A 245 -8.86 -29.85 -13.67
N ARG A 246 -7.84 -30.23 -12.90
CA ARG A 246 -7.90 -30.44 -11.44
C ARG A 246 -7.05 -29.40 -10.71
N ASN A 247 -7.41 -29.07 -9.48
CA ASN A 247 -6.56 -28.35 -8.55
C ASN A 247 -5.57 -29.34 -7.89
N PRO A 248 -4.26 -29.27 -8.17
CA PRO A 248 -3.29 -30.22 -7.62
C PRO A 248 -3.20 -30.20 -6.10
N PHE A 249 -3.43 -29.05 -5.47
CA PHE A 249 -3.31 -28.90 -4.03
C PHE A 249 -4.49 -29.50 -3.27
N ILE A 250 -5.63 -29.73 -3.94
CA ILE A 250 -6.73 -30.55 -3.39
C ILE A 250 -6.40 -32.03 -3.50
N ASP A 251 -5.79 -32.45 -4.61
CA ASP A 251 -5.49 -33.87 -4.81
C ASP A 251 -4.29 -34.35 -3.98
N ASN A 252 -3.33 -33.47 -3.71
CA ASN A 252 -2.29 -33.65 -2.70
C ASN A 252 -1.74 -32.30 -2.18
N PRO A 253 -2.16 -31.85 -0.99
CA PRO A 253 -1.64 -30.64 -0.34
C PRO A 253 -0.12 -30.61 -0.18
N TYR A 254 0.52 -31.77 -0.07
CA TYR A 254 1.97 -31.91 0.05
C TYR A 254 2.76 -31.31 -1.11
N LEU A 255 2.15 -31.16 -2.28
CA LEU A 255 2.78 -30.47 -3.41
C LEU A 255 3.17 -29.03 -3.05
N ALA A 256 2.43 -28.35 -2.17
CA ALA A 256 2.79 -27.03 -1.68
C ALA A 256 4.10 -27.06 -0.87
N THR A 257 4.27 -28.07 -0.02
CA THR A 257 5.50 -28.28 0.77
C THR A 257 6.70 -28.53 -0.14
N ILE A 258 6.55 -29.30 -1.22
CA ILE A 258 7.64 -29.59 -2.17
C ILE A 258 8.01 -28.36 -3.02
N ILE A 259 7.04 -27.51 -3.35
CA ILE A 259 7.27 -26.33 -4.20
C ILE A 259 7.82 -25.15 -3.40
N TRP A 260 7.20 -24.83 -2.26
CA TRP A 260 7.49 -23.59 -1.53
C TRP A 260 8.12 -23.82 -0.15
N GLY A 261 8.19 -25.07 0.31
CA GLY A 261 8.58 -25.36 1.69
C GLY A 261 7.46 -25.01 2.67
N GLY A 262 7.81 -24.29 3.72
CA GLY A 262 6.97 -24.07 4.89
C GLY A 262 7.55 -24.69 6.15
N ASN A 263 7.04 -24.27 7.30
CA ASN A 263 7.57 -24.72 8.60
C ASN A 263 7.18 -26.16 8.94
N ASP A 264 6.00 -26.58 8.47
CA ASP A 264 5.35 -27.85 8.77
C ASP A 264 4.90 -28.55 7.47
N ASN A 265 4.67 -29.86 7.56
CA ASN A 265 4.22 -30.68 6.44
C ASN A 265 2.70 -30.59 6.25
N ALA A 266 2.28 -30.31 5.02
CA ALA A 266 0.89 -30.52 4.63
C ALA A 266 0.59 -32.03 4.56
N GLU A 267 -0.69 -32.40 4.55
CA GLU A 267 -1.06 -33.81 4.39
C GLU A 267 -0.57 -34.37 3.05
N ASP A 268 -0.03 -35.60 3.07
CA ASP A 268 0.43 -36.31 1.88
C ASP A 268 -0.53 -37.44 1.52
N LEU A 269 -1.33 -37.20 0.48
CA LEU A 269 -2.36 -38.14 0.02
C LEU A 269 -1.84 -39.15 -1.00
N TRP A 270 -0.63 -38.96 -1.54
CA TRP A 270 -0.03 -39.87 -2.53
C TRP A 270 1.12 -40.70 -1.96
N GLY A 271 1.57 -40.42 -0.73
CA GLY A 271 2.71 -41.08 -0.12
C GLY A 271 4.03 -40.71 -0.81
N ILE A 272 4.14 -39.47 -1.30
CA ILE A 272 5.34 -38.89 -1.88
C ILE A 272 6.49 -38.82 -0.85
N SER A 273 6.20 -38.41 0.39
CA SER A 273 7.24 -38.30 1.42
C SER A 273 7.84 -39.65 1.79
N SER A 274 7.09 -40.75 1.57
CA SER A 274 7.38 -42.09 2.11
C SER A 274 7.61 -42.08 3.64
N ASP A 275 7.78 -43.23 4.29
CA ASP A 275 8.17 -43.28 5.72
C ASP A 275 9.65 -42.88 5.91
N ASP A 276 10.13 -41.86 5.19
CA ASP A 276 11.52 -41.40 5.26
C ASP A 276 11.75 -40.62 6.56
N ASP A 277 12.49 -41.22 7.48
CA ASP A 277 12.82 -40.67 8.79
C ASP A 277 14.30 -40.29 8.93
N VAL A 278 15.05 -40.34 7.83
CA VAL A 278 16.47 -40.04 7.80
C VAL A 278 16.65 -38.60 7.33
N ALA A 279 17.29 -37.78 8.16
CA ALA A 279 17.60 -36.41 7.78
C ALA A 279 18.81 -36.32 6.83
N PRO A 280 18.87 -35.27 5.97
CA PRO A 280 20.03 -35.00 5.13
C PRO A 280 21.33 -34.85 5.92
N SER A 281 22.46 -35.03 5.22
CA SER A 281 23.76 -34.65 5.75
C SER A 281 23.83 -33.15 6.05
N GLN A 282 24.49 -32.79 7.15
CA GLN A 282 24.82 -31.39 7.48
C GLN A 282 25.50 -30.70 6.29
N PRO A 283 25.05 -29.50 5.86
CA PRO A 283 25.75 -28.73 4.84
C PRO A 283 27.19 -28.43 5.27
N ASP A 284 28.15 -28.67 4.37
CA ASP A 284 29.57 -28.43 4.63
C ASP A 284 30.18 -27.46 3.60
N ASN A 285 31.43 -27.04 3.87
CA ASN A 285 32.18 -26.12 3.02
C ASN A 285 31.42 -24.81 2.71
N VAL A 286 30.69 -24.27 3.69
CA VAL A 286 30.02 -22.97 3.55
C VAL A 286 31.09 -21.89 3.43
N THR A 287 31.11 -21.18 2.29
CA THR A 287 32.05 -20.11 1.99
C THR A 287 31.31 -18.82 1.63
N ALA A 288 31.98 -17.69 1.82
CA ALA A 288 31.50 -16.36 1.42
C ALA A 288 32.45 -15.75 0.39
N SER A 289 31.90 -15.05 -0.59
CA SER A 289 32.62 -14.34 -1.64
C SER A 289 31.88 -13.07 -2.06
N ASN A 290 32.51 -12.27 -2.94
CA ASN A 290 31.95 -11.05 -3.53
C ASN A 290 31.29 -10.09 -2.52
N GLN A 291 31.89 -9.95 -1.34
CA GLN A 291 31.39 -9.05 -0.31
C GLN A 291 31.42 -7.61 -0.83
N THR A 292 30.28 -6.93 -0.69
CA THR A 292 30.13 -5.49 -0.92
C THR A 292 29.75 -4.79 0.39
N THR A 293 29.42 -3.50 0.32
CA THR A 293 28.88 -2.75 1.46
C THR A 293 27.51 -3.28 1.90
N THR A 294 26.74 -3.90 1.00
CA THR A 294 25.34 -4.30 1.27
C THR A 294 25.00 -5.74 0.84
N SER A 295 25.97 -6.53 0.38
CA SER A 295 25.74 -7.91 -0.08
C SER A 295 26.90 -8.86 0.19
N ILE A 296 26.59 -10.16 0.28
CA ILE A 296 27.55 -11.26 0.42
C ILE A 296 27.03 -12.46 -0.39
N ASP A 297 27.84 -13.01 -1.30
CA ASP A 297 27.52 -14.28 -1.96
C ASP A 297 27.95 -15.45 -1.06
N ILE A 298 27.07 -16.40 -0.83
CA ILE A 298 27.35 -17.63 -0.08
C ILE A 298 27.14 -18.87 -0.95
N GLU A 299 28.02 -19.85 -0.80
CA GLU A 299 27.95 -21.15 -1.46
C GLU A 299 28.36 -22.27 -0.49
N TRP A 300 27.85 -23.47 -0.74
CA TRP A 300 28.16 -24.66 0.05
C TRP A 300 28.10 -25.92 -0.82
N ASN A 301 28.63 -27.03 -0.32
CA ASN A 301 28.48 -28.29 -1.02
C ASN A 301 27.04 -28.81 -0.86
N PRO A 302 26.42 -29.36 -1.93
CA PRO A 302 25.12 -30.01 -1.79
C PRO A 302 25.14 -31.11 -0.74
N SER A 303 24.15 -31.11 0.16
CA SER A 303 23.91 -32.19 1.09
C SER A 303 23.43 -33.46 0.37
N GLU A 304 23.67 -34.61 0.98
CA GLU A 304 23.20 -35.91 0.52
C GLU A 304 22.09 -36.44 1.43
N ASP A 305 21.17 -37.20 0.85
CA ASP A 305 20.05 -37.84 1.54
C ASP A 305 19.67 -39.13 0.79
N ASN A 306 19.01 -40.10 1.45
CA ASN A 306 18.62 -41.38 0.83
C ASN A 306 17.48 -41.25 -0.18
N VAL A 307 16.60 -40.26 -0.05
CA VAL A 307 15.54 -39.98 -1.04
C VAL A 307 15.89 -38.75 -1.84
N GLY A 308 16.42 -37.71 -1.19
CA GLY A 308 16.98 -36.54 -1.84
C GLY A 308 16.72 -35.24 -1.08
N VAL A 309 17.65 -34.31 -1.21
CA VAL A 309 17.54 -32.97 -0.62
C VAL A 309 16.67 -32.08 -1.49
N THR A 310 15.65 -31.46 -0.89
CA THR A 310 14.70 -30.59 -1.60
C THR A 310 14.98 -29.11 -1.42
N GLY A 311 15.76 -28.73 -0.40
CA GLY A 311 16.23 -27.37 -0.27
C GLY A 311 17.02 -27.10 1.00
N TYR A 312 17.24 -25.81 1.25
CA TYR A 312 18.03 -25.27 2.34
C TYR A 312 17.31 -24.10 3.00
N SER A 313 17.52 -23.95 4.29
CA SER A 313 17.11 -22.82 5.12
C SER A 313 18.36 -22.03 5.52
N ILE A 314 18.36 -20.72 5.28
CA ILE A 314 19.49 -19.84 5.54
C ILE A 314 19.19 -19.01 6.77
N TYR A 315 20.10 -19.05 7.75
CA TYR A 315 19.99 -18.31 8.99
C TYR A 315 21.07 -17.24 9.06
N ILE A 316 20.68 -16.02 9.43
CA ILE A 316 21.59 -14.92 9.79
C ILE A 316 21.36 -14.60 11.26
N ASP A 317 22.43 -14.61 12.05
CA ASP A 317 22.40 -14.36 13.49
C ASP A 317 21.34 -15.22 14.20
N ASN A 318 21.26 -16.49 13.77
CA ASN A 318 20.32 -17.51 14.24
C ASN A 318 18.83 -17.23 13.90
N VAL A 319 18.53 -16.27 13.03
CA VAL A 319 17.18 -15.99 12.51
C VAL A 319 17.06 -16.56 11.09
N LEU A 320 16.00 -17.33 10.82
CA LEU A 320 15.70 -17.81 9.46
C LEU A 320 15.32 -16.62 8.57
N VAL A 321 16.11 -16.37 7.53
CA VAL A 321 15.90 -15.22 6.63
C VAL A 321 15.46 -15.61 5.23
N PHE A 322 15.78 -16.81 4.77
CA PHE A 322 15.47 -17.23 3.41
C PHE A 322 15.46 -18.76 3.27
N GLN A 323 14.74 -19.28 2.27
CA GLN A 323 14.83 -20.68 1.86
C GLN A 323 15.05 -20.80 0.36
N THR A 324 15.93 -21.72 -0.05
CA THR A 324 16.33 -21.91 -1.45
C THR A 324 16.45 -23.39 -1.78
N THR A 325 16.30 -23.76 -3.05
CA THR A 325 16.59 -25.12 -3.55
C THR A 325 18.04 -25.26 -4.04
N ASN A 326 18.77 -24.15 -4.18
CA ASN A 326 20.14 -24.13 -4.68
C ASN A 326 21.14 -24.23 -3.53
N SER A 327 22.35 -24.73 -3.82
CA SER A 327 23.47 -24.74 -2.87
C SER A 327 24.29 -23.44 -2.87
N SER A 328 23.64 -22.34 -3.24
CA SER A 328 24.19 -20.99 -3.24
C SER A 328 23.09 -19.95 -3.11
N PHE A 329 23.43 -18.79 -2.58
CA PHE A 329 22.52 -17.67 -2.40
C PHE A 329 23.28 -16.34 -2.27
N GLN A 330 22.66 -15.23 -2.68
CA GLN A 330 23.21 -13.89 -2.48
C GLN A 330 22.42 -13.21 -1.37
N LEU A 331 23.10 -12.94 -0.25
CA LEU A 331 22.59 -12.07 0.79
C LEU A 331 22.65 -10.62 0.30
N ILE A 332 21.55 -9.88 0.43
CA ILE A 332 21.40 -8.48 0.02
C ILE A 332 20.81 -7.66 1.18
N GLU A 333 20.74 -6.34 1.02
CA GLU A 333 20.19 -5.41 2.02
C GLU A 333 20.90 -5.49 3.38
N LEU A 334 22.19 -5.84 3.37
CA LEU A 334 23.03 -5.89 4.56
C LEU A 334 23.53 -4.50 4.94
N THR A 335 23.86 -4.34 6.22
CA THR A 335 24.48 -3.12 6.76
C THR A 335 25.99 -3.11 6.46
N PRO A 336 26.56 -1.99 6.01
CA PRO A 336 28.01 -1.84 5.82
C PRO A 336 28.82 -2.08 7.11
N ASP A 337 30.09 -2.45 6.96
CA ASP A 337 31.03 -2.73 8.06
C ASP A 337 30.46 -3.62 9.19
N THR A 338 29.61 -4.59 8.83
CA THR A 338 28.89 -5.43 9.79
C THR A 338 29.26 -6.89 9.59
N GLN A 339 29.57 -7.58 10.68
CA GLN A 339 29.79 -9.03 10.70
C GLN A 339 28.47 -9.78 10.94
N TYR A 340 28.23 -10.79 10.12
CA TYR A 340 27.06 -11.67 10.18
C TYR A 340 27.48 -13.10 10.48
N ALA A 341 26.74 -13.77 11.36
CA ALA A 341 26.86 -15.21 11.60
C ALA A 341 25.89 -15.99 10.71
N ILE A 342 26.41 -16.73 9.73
CA ILE A 342 25.63 -17.42 8.70
C ILE A 342 25.64 -18.93 8.96
N GLU A 343 24.46 -19.55 8.98
CA GLU A 343 24.27 -21.00 9.11
C GLU A 343 23.28 -21.51 8.07
N ILE A 344 23.46 -22.75 7.63
CA ILE A 344 22.62 -23.38 6.60
C ILE A 344 22.13 -24.74 7.09
N GLU A 345 20.84 -25.01 6.91
CA GLU A 345 20.19 -26.27 7.25
C GLU A 345 19.58 -26.88 6.00
N ALA A 346 19.89 -28.14 5.68
CA ALA A 346 19.27 -28.86 4.58
C ALA A 346 17.94 -29.49 5.01
N ARG A 347 17.02 -29.62 4.04
CA ARG A 347 15.77 -30.38 4.18
C ARG A 347 15.58 -31.37 3.04
N ASP A 348 15.03 -32.54 3.32
CA ASP A 348 14.69 -33.57 2.33
C ASP A 348 13.24 -33.48 1.84
N LEU A 349 12.79 -34.53 1.15
CA LEU A 349 11.44 -34.66 0.63
C LEU A 349 10.40 -34.93 1.71
N ALA A 350 10.76 -35.49 2.86
CA ALA A 350 9.88 -35.68 4.02
C ALA A 350 9.92 -34.50 5.01
N ASN A 351 10.69 -33.45 4.67
CA ASN A 351 10.98 -32.28 5.51
C ASN A 351 11.74 -32.62 6.80
N ASN A 352 12.50 -33.72 6.81
CA ASN A 352 13.50 -33.92 7.85
C ASN A 352 14.61 -32.89 7.66
N LYS A 353 15.09 -32.33 8.78
CA LYS A 353 16.07 -31.26 8.80
C LYS A 353 17.42 -31.79 9.28
N SER A 354 18.49 -31.46 8.56
CA SER A 354 19.85 -31.76 9.00
C SER A 354 20.22 -30.96 10.26
N GLU A 355 21.35 -31.30 10.90
CA GLU A 355 22.03 -30.31 11.75
C GLU A 355 22.42 -29.08 10.91
N LYS A 356 22.37 -27.88 11.50
CA LYS A 356 22.87 -26.65 10.86
C LYS A 356 24.37 -26.77 10.57
N SER A 357 24.84 -26.15 9.50
CA SER A 357 26.27 -26.06 9.17
C SER A 357 27.10 -25.44 10.30
N ILE A 358 28.42 -25.60 10.24
CA ILE A 358 29.31 -24.79 11.08
C ILE A 358 29.07 -23.30 10.73
N VAL A 359 28.98 -22.44 11.76
CA VAL A 359 28.78 -21.00 11.60
C VAL A 359 29.90 -20.40 10.73
N LEU A 360 29.52 -19.77 9.62
CA LEU A 360 30.37 -18.93 8.82
C LEU A 360 30.22 -17.48 9.27
N ASN A 361 31.28 -16.89 9.81
CA ASN A 361 31.30 -15.45 10.08
C ASN A 361 31.85 -14.72 8.85
N SER A 362 31.05 -13.85 8.24
CA SER A 362 31.46 -13.01 7.10
C SER A 362 31.03 -11.56 7.35
N SER A 363 31.81 -10.61 6.84
CA SER A 363 31.54 -9.19 7.01
C SER A 363 31.28 -8.53 5.66
N THR A 364 30.35 -7.59 5.61
CA THR A 364 30.27 -6.59 4.53
C THR A 364 31.52 -5.72 4.55
N THR A 365 31.82 -5.07 3.42
CA THR A 365 32.94 -4.14 3.34
C THR A 365 32.58 -2.81 4.00
N VAL A 366 33.60 -2.06 4.41
CA VAL A 366 33.44 -0.67 4.85
C VAL A 366 32.97 0.17 3.69
N ASP A 367 32.06 1.10 3.97
CA ASP A 367 31.66 2.12 3.00
C ASP A 367 32.66 3.28 3.00
N THR A 368 33.14 3.62 1.80
CA THR A 368 34.10 4.71 1.56
C THR A 368 33.64 5.66 0.46
N SER A 369 32.45 5.42 -0.09
CA SER A 369 31.84 6.25 -1.11
C SER A 369 31.12 7.38 -0.39
N ALA A 370 31.37 8.63 -0.78
CA ALA A 370 30.55 9.73 -0.29
C ALA A 370 29.30 9.88 -1.16
N PRO A 371 28.17 10.35 -0.59
CA PRO A 371 27.00 10.70 -1.38
C PRO A 371 27.32 11.73 -2.47
N LEU A 372 26.47 11.79 -3.49
CA LEU A 372 26.51 12.90 -4.44
C LEU A 372 26.07 14.22 -3.78
N ALA A 373 26.57 15.34 -4.30
CA ALA A 373 26.17 16.65 -3.81
C ALA A 373 24.65 16.85 -3.95
N PRO A 374 23.95 17.38 -2.93
CA PRO A 374 22.53 17.68 -3.00
C PRO A 374 22.15 18.52 -4.21
N THR A 375 21.01 18.21 -4.82
CA THR A 375 20.48 18.90 -6.01
C THR A 375 19.11 19.51 -5.73
N ASN A 376 18.65 20.37 -6.65
CA ASN A 376 17.34 21.04 -6.58
C ASN A 376 17.12 21.83 -5.27
N ILE A 377 18.17 22.54 -4.83
CA ILE A 377 18.02 23.47 -3.71
C ILE A 377 17.07 24.59 -4.13
N THR A 378 15.98 24.73 -3.40
CA THR A 378 14.96 25.75 -3.62
C THR A 378 14.71 26.54 -2.34
N GLY A 379 14.31 27.80 -2.50
CA GLY A 379 13.88 28.68 -1.42
C GLY A 379 12.36 28.81 -1.40
N SER A 380 11.79 28.86 -0.21
CA SER A 380 10.36 28.86 0.07
C SER A 380 10.07 29.69 1.31
N ASN A 381 8.82 30.08 1.52
CA ASN A 381 8.39 30.79 2.73
C ASN A 381 9.30 31.99 3.03
N ILE A 382 9.57 32.77 1.97
CA ILE A 382 10.58 33.84 2.02
C ILE A 382 9.96 35.07 2.66
N SER A 383 10.45 35.42 3.84
CA SER A 383 10.02 36.58 4.60
C SER A 383 11.13 37.62 4.73
N GLY A 384 10.87 38.69 5.48
CA GLY A 384 11.89 39.69 5.78
C GLY A 384 13.03 39.16 6.66
N THR A 385 12.81 38.09 7.43
CA THR A 385 13.79 37.60 8.42
C THR A 385 13.95 36.09 8.45
N ALA A 386 13.30 35.37 7.54
CA ALA A 386 13.37 33.92 7.45
C ALA A 386 13.16 33.44 6.01
N PHE A 387 13.61 32.23 5.73
CA PHE A 387 13.16 31.43 4.58
C PHE A 387 13.43 29.95 4.83
N LYS A 388 12.63 29.08 4.23
CA LYS A 388 12.84 27.63 4.22
C LYS A 388 13.59 27.23 2.95
N ILE A 389 14.58 26.38 3.09
CA ILE A 389 15.27 25.74 1.96
C ILE A 389 14.92 24.26 1.91
N ASN A 390 14.77 23.72 0.70
CA ASN A 390 14.50 22.31 0.45
C ASN A 390 15.46 21.77 -0.61
N TRP A 391 15.75 20.48 -0.59
CA TRP A 391 16.58 19.79 -1.58
C TRP A 391 16.14 18.34 -1.77
N ASN A 392 16.64 17.70 -2.83
CA ASN A 392 16.37 16.28 -3.07
C ASN A 392 17.28 15.37 -2.21
N LEU A 393 16.81 14.15 -1.92
CA LEU A 393 17.64 13.09 -1.36
C LEU A 393 18.90 12.93 -2.24
N ALA A 394 20.06 12.78 -1.60
CA ALA A 394 21.32 12.62 -2.30
C ALA A 394 21.51 11.14 -2.63
N ASP A 395 21.82 10.85 -3.90
CA ASP A 395 22.12 9.49 -4.36
C ASP A 395 23.45 9.01 -3.77
N ASP A 396 23.47 7.76 -3.33
CA ASP A 396 24.61 7.12 -2.68
C ASP A 396 24.46 5.58 -2.75
N ASP A 397 25.54 4.81 -2.54
CA ASP A 397 25.48 3.34 -2.54
C ASP A 397 24.93 2.75 -1.23
N THR A 398 24.97 3.49 -0.11
CA THR A 398 24.39 3.09 1.19
C THR A 398 23.34 4.08 1.75
N ALA A 399 22.99 5.08 0.94
CA ALA A 399 22.03 6.16 1.18
C ALA A 399 22.54 7.30 2.08
N ALA A 400 22.22 8.54 1.69
CA ALA A 400 22.47 9.72 2.52
C ALA A 400 21.58 9.74 3.77
N THR A 401 22.19 9.91 4.94
CA THR A 401 21.53 9.92 6.25
C THR A 401 21.46 11.30 6.91
N GLY A 402 22.18 12.29 6.37
CA GLY A 402 22.13 13.65 6.90
C GLY A 402 22.73 14.69 5.97
N TYR A 403 22.54 15.94 6.37
CA TYR A 403 22.89 17.12 5.59
C TYR A 403 23.51 18.20 6.46
N LYS A 404 24.40 18.99 5.87
CA LYS A 404 24.98 20.19 6.45
C LYS A 404 24.60 21.40 5.62
N VAL A 405 24.06 22.43 6.27
CA VAL A 405 23.59 23.65 5.62
C VAL A 405 24.58 24.77 5.86
N PHE A 406 25.02 25.40 4.77
CA PHE A 406 25.99 26.49 4.80
C PHE A 406 25.36 27.78 4.28
N VAL A 407 25.63 28.89 4.97
CA VAL A 407 25.22 30.25 4.59
C VAL A 407 26.46 31.08 4.41
N ASN A 408 26.66 31.65 3.22
CA ASN A 408 27.83 32.46 2.90
C ASN A 408 29.14 31.74 3.28
N THR A 409 29.22 30.43 3.00
CA THR A 409 30.33 29.49 3.32
C THR A 409 30.47 29.04 4.78
N GLU A 410 29.70 29.60 5.72
CA GLU A 410 29.72 29.19 7.12
C GLU A 410 28.69 28.09 7.37
N LEU A 411 29.09 27.01 8.05
CA LEU A 411 28.17 25.96 8.50
C LEU A 411 27.23 26.51 9.57
N ILE A 412 25.93 26.54 9.31
CA ILE A 412 24.95 27.04 10.29
C ILE A 412 24.12 25.95 10.95
N ALA A 413 24.01 24.76 10.33
CA ALA A 413 23.22 23.66 10.87
C ALA A 413 23.61 22.31 10.27
N SER A 414 23.20 21.24 10.96
CA SER A 414 23.12 19.89 10.42
C SER A 414 21.73 19.35 10.69
N THR A 415 21.17 18.62 9.73
CA THR A 415 19.81 18.08 9.80
C THR A 415 19.76 16.71 9.11
N ALA A 416 18.84 15.85 9.51
CA ALA A 416 18.49 14.63 8.75
C ALA A 416 17.36 14.89 7.76
N ASP A 417 16.65 16.01 7.90
CA ASP A 417 15.56 16.40 7.03
C ASP A 417 16.09 16.87 5.66
N LEU A 418 15.23 16.80 4.65
CA LEU A 418 15.49 17.33 3.30
C LEU A 418 15.19 18.84 3.19
N PHE A 419 15.04 19.50 4.34
CA PHE A 419 14.77 20.92 4.43
C PHE A 419 15.42 21.55 5.67
N TYR A 420 15.54 22.88 5.66
CA TYR A 420 15.93 23.64 6.83
C TYR A 420 15.33 25.05 6.79
N THR A 421 14.80 25.53 7.91
CA THR A 421 14.27 26.89 8.04
C THR A 421 15.30 27.80 8.67
N LEU A 422 15.76 28.80 7.91
CA LEU A 422 16.63 29.86 8.40
C LEU A 422 15.79 30.97 9.02
N THR A 423 16.22 31.47 10.17
CA THR A 423 15.55 32.56 10.89
C THR A 423 16.57 33.61 11.35
N GLY A 424 16.09 34.77 11.81
CA GLY A 424 16.98 35.84 12.31
C GLY A 424 17.80 36.53 11.22
N LEU A 425 17.34 36.48 9.97
CA LEU A 425 17.97 37.09 8.82
C LEU A 425 17.68 38.60 8.75
N THR A 426 18.44 39.31 7.92
CA THR A 426 18.28 40.75 7.68
C THR A 426 17.39 40.98 6.47
N VAL A 427 16.42 41.89 6.58
CA VAL A 427 15.51 42.28 5.47
C VAL A 427 16.28 42.72 4.22
N SER A 428 15.69 42.47 3.05
CA SER A 428 16.25 42.83 1.73
C SER A 428 17.70 42.41 1.51
N THR A 429 18.14 41.29 2.10
CA THR A 429 19.51 40.79 2.02
C THR A 429 19.57 39.47 1.27
N THR A 430 20.51 39.37 0.32
CA THR A 430 20.78 38.13 -0.41
C THR A 430 21.76 37.25 0.36
N TYR A 431 21.38 35.99 0.56
CA TYR A 431 22.19 34.95 1.19
C TYR A 431 22.54 33.87 0.16
N SER A 432 23.78 33.40 0.18
CA SER A 432 24.23 32.28 -0.67
C SER A 432 24.19 30.98 0.12
N ILE A 433 23.39 30.01 -0.36
CA ILE A 433 23.12 28.73 0.32
C ILE A 433 23.81 27.60 -0.43
N THR A 434 24.53 26.76 0.31
CA THR A 434 25.01 25.45 -0.16
C THR A 434 24.67 24.37 0.86
N VAL A 435 24.53 23.13 0.38
CA VAL A 435 24.25 21.96 1.23
C VAL A 435 25.22 20.84 0.86
N SER A 436 25.78 20.13 1.84
CA SER A 436 26.45 18.83 1.63
C SER A 436 25.64 17.71 2.29
N ALA A 437 25.78 16.50 1.77
CA ALA A 437 25.18 15.29 2.31
C ALA A 437 26.24 14.43 3.02
N LYS A 438 25.80 13.57 3.93
CA LYS A 438 26.60 12.52 4.54
C LYS A 438 25.83 11.21 4.60
N ASP A 439 26.53 10.09 4.47
CA ASP A 439 25.99 8.74 4.62
C ASP A 439 26.05 8.24 6.08
N ALA A 440 25.82 6.95 6.30
CA ALA A 440 25.92 6.32 7.62
C ALA A 440 27.38 6.09 8.09
N ALA A 441 28.32 6.03 7.16
CA ALA A 441 29.76 5.90 7.43
C ALA A 441 30.46 7.26 7.66
N ASP A 442 29.68 8.35 7.69
CA ASP A 442 30.13 9.74 7.79
C ASP A 442 31.02 10.19 6.61
N ASN A 443 30.94 9.53 5.44
CA ASN A 443 31.51 10.08 4.21
C ASN A 443 30.67 11.29 3.78
N GLU A 444 31.32 12.41 3.49
CA GLU A 444 30.66 13.68 3.18
C GLU A 444 30.83 14.04 1.70
N SER A 445 29.72 14.44 1.06
CA SER A 445 29.71 14.89 -0.32
C SER A 445 30.44 16.22 -0.51
N GLU A 446 30.76 16.55 -1.75
CA GLU A 446 30.99 17.95 -2.12
C GLU A 446 29.75 18.81 -1.79
N GLN A 447 29.94 20.10 -1.56
CA GLN A 447 28.83 21.04 -1.44
C GLN A 447 28.10 21.19 -2.78
N SER A 448 26.80 21.40 -2.72
CA SER A 448 25.96 21.74 -3.87
C SER A 448 26.45 22.99 -4.61
N ALA A 449 25.90 23.21 -5.80
CA ALA A 449 25.95 24.53 -6.42
C ALA A 449 25.27 25.58 -5.50
N PRO A 450 25.81 26.81 -5.38
CA PRO A 450 25.23 27.84 -4.53
C PRO A 450 23.91 28.36 -5.11
N VAL A 451 22.90 28.50 -4.24
CA VAL A 451 21.61 29.15 -4.56
C VAL A 451 21.51 30.44 -3.77
N ASN A 452 21.22 31.54 -4.47
CA ASN A 452 21.08 32.85 -3.85
C ASN A 452 19.61 33.15 -3.55
N ILE A 453 19.27 33.34 -2.28
CA ILE A 453 17.91 33.66 -1.82
C ILE A 453 17.93 35.05 -1.18
N THR A 454 16.97 35.89 -1.54
CA THR A 454 16.87 37.26 -1.01
C THR A 454 15.63 37.39 -0.17
N THR A 455 15.78 37.73 1.11
CA THR A 455 14.67 38.03 2.03
C THR A 455 13.86 39.21 1.51
N THR A 456 12.56 39.27 1.82
CA THR A 456 11.70 40.40 1.45
C THR A 456 12.06 41.67 2.25
N ASP A 457 11.40 42.79 1.97
CA ASP A 457 11.57 44.03 2.73
C ASP A 457 10.87 44.04 4.10
N GLY A 458 10.11 42.97 4.42
CA GLY A 458 9.36 42.84 5.66
C GLY A 458 8.26 43.88 5.84
N SER A 459 7.83 44.56 4.77
CA SER A 459 6.80 45.59 4.85
C SER A 459 5.40 44.99 5.02
N SER A 460 4.55 45.69 5.79
CA SER A 460 3.12 45.37 5.91
C SER A 460 2.29 46.42 5.17
N ASN A 461 1.24 45.98 4.49
CA ASN A 461 0.32 46.84 3.75
C ASN A 461 -0.85 47.35 4.62
N GLY A 462 -0.73 47.28 5.95
CA GLY A 462 -1.78 47.70 6.90
C GLY A 462 -2.83 46.63 7.20
N ILE A 463 -2.56 45.39 6.78
CA ILE A 463 -3.37 44.20 7.01
C ILE A 463 -3.19 43.73 8.46
N ASN A 464 -4.25 43.29 9.12
CA ASN A 464 -4.23 42.96 10.56
C ASN A 464 -4.66 41.52 10.88
N GLU A 465 -4.91 40.68 9.88
CA GLU A 465 -5.35 39.30 10.07
C GLU A 465 -4.84 38.37 8.96
N LEU A 466 -4.70 37.08 9.28
CA LEU A 466 -4.37 36.01 8.34
C LEU A 466 -5.53 35.70 7.40
N PHE A 467 -5.22 35.26 6.19
CA PHE A 467 -6.21 34.83 5.20
C PHE A 467 -5.63 33.77 4.26
N PHE A 468 -6.50 33.02 3.59
CA PHE A 468 -6.09 32.04 2.58
C PHE A 468 -5.56 32.74 1.33
N SER A 469 -4.38 32.34 0.89
CA SER A 469 -3.70 32.84 -0.30
C SER A 469 -3.70 31.85 -1.46
N GLU A 470 -3.79 30.55 -1.22
CA GLU A 470 -3.88 29.53 -2.27
C GLU A 470 -4.68 28.30 -1.78
N TYR A 471 -5.47 27.70 -2.67
CA TYR A 471 -6.20 26.44 -2.46
C TYR A 471 -5.94 25.52 -3.63
N VAL A 472 -5.56 24.27 -3.36
CA VAL A 472 -5.20 23.27 -4.37
C VAL A 472 -6.12 22.07 -4.26
N GLU A 473 -6.85 21.79 -5.35
CA GLU A 473 -7.46 20.49 -5.62
C GLU A 473 -6.82 19.83 -6.85
N GLY A 474 -5.66 19.23 -6.61
CA GLY A 474 -4.91 18.49 -7.62
C GLY A 474 -5.36 17.03 -7.77
N GLY A 475 -4.59 16.28 -8.57
CA GLY A 475 -4.77 14.86 -8.83
C GLY A 475 -4.55 14.00 -7.59
N GLY A 476 -5.33 12.91 -7.49
CA GLY A 476 -5.25 12.00 -6.35
C GLY A 476 -5.38 12.73 -5.02
N TYR A 477 -4.30 12.69 -4.24
CA TYR A 477 -4.20 13.27 -2.90
C TYR A 477 -3.47 14.61 -2.86
N ASN A 478 -3.14 15.23 -4.00
CA ASN A 478 -2.59 16.58 -4.05
C ASN A 478 -3.67 17.58 -3.59
N LYS A 479 -3.71 17.83 -2.28
CA LYS A 479 -4.63 18.73 -1.60
C LYS A 479 -3.78 19.62 -0.72
N ALA A 480 -3.84 20.92 -0.94
CA ALA A 480 -3.07 21.90 -0.18
C ALA A 480 -3.85 23.19 0.03
N ILE A 481 -3.55 23.88 1.12
CA ILE A 481 -4.08 25.22 1.37
C ILE A 481 -2.99 26.09 2.01
N GLU A 482 -2.87 27.31 1.52
CA GLU A 482 -1.86 28.28 1.92
C GLU A 482 -2.51 29.45 2.66
N ILE A 483 -1.87 29.89 3.73
CA ILE A 483 -2.28 31.02 4.55
C ILE A 483 -1.16 32.05 4.58
N VAL A 484 -1.46 33.31 4.28
CA VAL A 484 -0.46 34.38 4.28
C VAL A 484 -0.54 35.27 5.53
N ASN A 485 0.62 35.70 6.03
CA ASN A 485 0.73 36.77 7.01
C ASN A 485 1.30 38.06 6.39
N LEU A 486 0.42 38.98 6.02
CA LEU A 486 0.80 40.34 5.57
C LEU A 486 0.71 41.40 6.68
N THR A 487 0.59 40.96 7.94
CA THR A 487 0.50 41.87 9.09
C THR A 487 1.86 42.46 9.46
N SER A 488 1.85 43.54 10.25
CA SER A 488 3.06 44.25 10.66
C SER A 488 3.97 43.52 11.65
N SER A 489 3.59 42.31 12.07
CA SER A 489 4.40 41.46 12.94
C SER A 489 4.20 39.98 12.63
N ALA A 490 5.07 39.13 13.18
CA ALA A 490 4.80 37.69 13.21
C ALA A 490 3.46 37.42 13.93
N VAL A 491 2.71 36.45 13.43
CA VAL A 491 1.43 36.02 14.00
C VAL A 491 1.60 34.63 14.58
N ASP A 492 1.33 34.51 15.89
CA ASP A 492 1.25 33.23 16.61
C ASP A 492 -0.01 32.47 16.16
N LEU A 493 0.15 31.19 15.79
CA LEU A 493 -0.91 30.32 15.28
C LEU A 493 -1.79 29.74 16.38
N THR A 494 -1.51 30.01 17.65
CA THR A 494 -2.35 29.60 18.78
C THR A 494 -3.76 30.12 18.61
N GLY A 495 -4.73 29.20 18.61
CA GLY A 495 -6.15 29.51 18.43
C GLY A 495 -6.58 29.65 16.97
N TYR A 496 -5.66 29.52 16.00
CA TYR A 496 -6.03 29.41 14.59
C TYR A 496 -6.28 27.95 14.20
N SER A 497 -7.28 27.72 13.37
CA SER A 497 -7.63 26.37 12.90
C SER A 497 -8.30 26.38 11.53
N ILE A 498 -8.20 25.28 10.80
CA ILE A 498 -8.98 25.01 9.59
C ILE A 498 -10.10 24.02 9.91
N LYS A 499 -11.28 24.24 9.32
CA LYS A 499 -12.41 23.30 9.36
C LYS A 499 -13.00 23.15 7.98
N LYS A 500 -13.71 22.05 7.75
CA LYS A 500 -14.39 21.78 6.48
C LYS A 500 -15.88 21.57 6.68
N GLN A 501 -16.67 22.05 5.71
CA GLN A 501 -18.05 21.66 5.53
C GLN A 501 -18.12 20.59 4.43
N SER A 502 -18.48 19.36 4.81
CA SER A 502 -18.40 18.22 3.89
C SER A 502 -19.56 18.17 2.89
N ASN A 503 -19.25 18.02 1.60
CA ASN A 503 -20.23 17.94 0.51
C ASN A 503 -21.27 19.09 0.50
N GLY A 504 -20.81 20.31 0.78
CA GLY A 504 -21.65 21.49 0.67
C GLY A 504 -22.65 21.68 1.79
N GLY A 505 -22.57 20.98 2.92
CA GLY A 505 -23.56 21.11 3.98
C GLY A 505 -23.12 20.63 5.36
N GLY A 506 -23.90 21.00 6.38
CA GLY A 506 -23.68 20.57 7.76
C GLY A 506 -22.86 21.54 8.61
N ASP A 507 -22.50 21.08 9.81
CA ASP A 507 -21.68 21.83 10.75
C ASP A 507 -20.21 21.87 10.29
N TRP A 508 -19.46 22.87 10.78
CA TRP A 508 -18.02 22.86 10.68
C TRP A 508 -17.45 21.74 11.54
N ILE A 509 -16.93 20.71 10.89
CA ILE A 509 -16.39 19.52 11.54
C ILE A 509 -14.87 19.42 11.33
N ASP A 510 -14.25 18.51 12.08
CA ASP A 510 -12.86 18.09 11.92
C ASP A 510 -11.87 19.26 12.00
N GLU A 511 -11.81 19.88 13.19
CA GLU A 511 -10.91 21.00 13.47
C GLU A 511 -9.44 20.55 13.42
N LEU A 512 -8.68 21.19 12.54
CA LEU A 512 -7.23 21.11 12.48
C LEU A 512 -6.64 22.40 13.06
N ALA A 513 -6.09 22.33 14.26
CA ALA A 513 -5.35 23.44 14.86
C ALA A 513 -4.05 23.68 14.07
N LEU A 514 -3.78 24.93 13.67
CA LEU A 514 -2.61 25.23 12.82
C LEU A 514 -1.28 25.15 13.57
N ASN A 515 -1.31 25.29 14.90
CA ASN A 515 -0.15 25.12 15.77
C ASN A 515 0.09 23.66 16.21
N SER A 516 -0.50 22.67 15.53
CA SER A 516 -0.27 21.25 15.85
C SER A 516 1.05 20.70 15.32
N GLY A 517 1.73 21.45 14.43
CA GLY A 517 3.04 21.11 13.88
C GLY A 517 4.20 21.75 14.65
N SER A 518 5.38 21.73 14.04
CA SER A 518 6.59 22.37 14.59
C SER A 518 6.64 23.89 14.33
N VAL A 519 5.87 24.39 13.37
CA VAL A 519 5.77 25.80 13.03
C VAL A 519 4.60 26.42 13.81
N GLU A 520 4.91 27.27 14.79
CA GLU A 520 3.92 27.87 15.70
C GLU A 520 3.57 29.33 15.36
N SER A 521 4.26 29.95 14.39
CA SER A 521 4.00 31.32 13.98
C SER A 521 4.36 31.58 12.52
N ILE A 522 3.65 32.48 11.85
CA ILE A 522 3.96 32.94 10.49
C ILE A 522 4.65 34.30 10.58
N THR A 523 5.82 34.48 9.98
CA THR A 523 6.54 35.77 10.00
C THR A 523 5.92 36.78 9.02
N THR A 524 6.21 38.08 9.16
CA THR A 524 5.66 39.10 8.24
C THR A 524 6.14 38.88 6.81
N GLY A 525 5.19 38.83 5.87
CA GLY A 525 5.41 38.60 4.44
C GLY A 525 5.55 37.13 4.07
N ASP A 526 5.33 36.23 5.02
CA ASP A 526 5.50 34.78 4.86
C ASP A 526 4.15 34.07 4.68
N VAL A 527 4.20 32.81 4.27
CA VAL A 527 3.04 31.93 4.14
C VAL A 527 3.17 30.68 5.00
N PHE A 528 2.06 29.95 5.14
CA PHE A 528 1.99 28.68 5.84
C PHE A 528 1.17 27.69 5.02
N VAL A 529 1.80 26.60 4.61
CA VAL A 529 1.21 25.61 3.69
C VAL A 529 0.83 24.33 4.44
N VAL A 530 -0.44 23.94 4.33
CA VAL A 530 -0.96 22.67 4.87
C VAL A 530 -1.26 21.72 3.72
N ILE A 531 -0.75 20.48 3.78
CA ILE A 531 -0.94 19.46 2.74
C ILE A 531 -1.51 18.14 3.27
N ASN A 532 -2.09 17.33 2.38
CA ASN A 532 -2.45 15.94 2.68
C ASN A 532 -1.19 15.05 2.67
N SER A 533 -1.10 14.13 3.63
CA SER A 533 0.04 13.22 3.80
C SER A 533 0.33 12.28 2.64
N LEU A 534 -0.61 12.11 1.71
CA LEU A 534 -0.45 11.26 0.53
C LEU A 534 -0.23 12.06 -0.76
N ALA A 535 -0.04 13.39 -0.68
CA ALA A 535 0.29 14.21 -1.85
C ALA A 535 1.59 13.71 -2.50
N ASP A 536 1.55 13.45 -3.80
CA ASP A 536 2.69 12.97 -4.58
C ASP A 536 3.43 14.11 -5.32
N SER A 537 2.87 15.33 -5.29
CA SER A 537 3.53 16.52 -5.81
C SER A 537 4.76 16.87 -4.98
N GLN A 538 5.93 16.79 -5.58
CA GLN A 538 7.19 17.18 -4.94
C GLN A 538 7.16 18.65 -4.50
N GLU A 539 6.56 19.53 -5.31
CA GLU A 539 6.47 20.95 -4.97
C GLU A 539 5.64 21.16 -3.70
N LEU A 540 4.47 20.51 -3.58
CA LEU A 540 3.67 20.59 -2.36
C LEU A 540 4.43 20.09 -1.12
N ASN A 541 5.14 18.96 -1.26
CA ASN A 541 5.95 18.41 -0.17
C ASN A 541 7.10 19.34 0.25
N ASN A 542 7.73 20.01 -0.71
CA ASN A 542 8.79 20.99 -0.43
C ASN A 542 8.24 22.22 0.33
N GLN A 543 7.04 22.66 -0.02
CA GLN A 543 6.45 23.89 0.53
C GLN A 543 5.71 23.66 1.86
N ALA A 544 5.39 22.41 2.23
CA ALA A 544 4.60 22.10 3.42
C ALA A 544 5.23 22.57 4.75
N ASP A 545 4.41 23.23 5.57
CA ASP A 545 4.70 23.55 6.98
C ASP A 545 3.93 22.63 7.94
N LEU A 546 2.80 22.07 7.48
CA LEU A 546 2.00 21.10 8.21
C LEU A 546 1.48 20.00 7.28
N ILE A 547 1.83 18.76 7.59
CA ILE A 547 1.35 17.57 6.86
C ILE A 547 0.27 16.90 7.68
N HIS A 548 -0.95 16.85 7.13
CA HIS A 548 -2.12 16.26 7.79
C HIS A 548 -2.38 14.84 7.25
N PRO A 549 -2.61 13.81 8.10
CA PRO A 549 -2.98 12.48 7.65
C PRO A 549 -4.17 12.53 6.68
N ASN A 550 -4.22 11.65 5.68
CA ASN A 550 -5.27 11.61 4.65
C ASN A 550 -6.68 11.45 5.24
N SER A 551 -7.27 12.59 5.64
CA SER A 551 -8.47 12.72 6.41
C SER A 551 -8.94 14.17 6.38
N SER A 552 -10.15 14.42 6.88
CA SER A 552 -10.70 15.77 6.99
C SER A 552 -9.85 16.60 7.98
N PRO A 553 -9.62 17.91 7.76
CA PRO A 553 -10.22 18.73 6.71
C PRO A 553 -9.46 18.72 5.38
N ILE A 554 -8.26 18.12 5.28
CA ILE A 554 -7.39 18.19 4.06
C ILE A 554 -7.70 17.08 3.04
N ASN A 555 -9.00 16.81 2.79
CA ASN A 555 -9.47 15.76 1.88
C ASN A 555 -10.68 16.20 1.02
N TRP A 556 -10.76 17.48 0.69
CA TRP A 556 -11.82 18.05 -0.14
C TRP A 556 -11.84 17.48 -1.58
N ASN A 557 -13.01 17.54 -2.21
CA ASN A 557 -13.26 16.96 -3.54
C ASN A 557 -14.10 17.86 -4.49
N GLY A 558 -14.10 19.16 -4.23
CA GLY A 558 -14.60 20.20 -5.14
C GLY A 558 -15.95 20.80 -4.77
N ASN A 559 -16.66 20.23 -3.80
CA ASN A 559 -17.91 20.78 -3.25
C ASN A 559 -17.82 21.02 -1.73
N ASP A 560 -16.62 21.00 -1.16
CA ASP A 560 -16.42 21.25 0.26
C ASP A 560 -15.97 22.69 0.49
N ALA A 561 -16.63 23.41 1.39
CA ALA A 561 -16.15 24.72 1.83
C ALA A 561 -15.11 24.54 2.95
N VAL A 562 -14.03 25.30 2.89
CA VAL A 562 -12.94 25.28 3.86
C VAL A 562 -12.84 26.65 4.53
N GLY A 563 -12.90 26.67 5.86
CA GLY A 563 -12.90 27.90 6.64
C GLY A 563 -11.65 28.03 7.50
N LEU A 564 -11.10 29.23 7.58
CA LEU A 564 -10.06 29.64 8.53
C LEU A 564 -10.74 30.25 9.75
N PHE A 565 -10.36 29.79 10.95
CA PHE A 565 -10.96 30.22 12.20
C PHE A 565 -9.89 30.80 13.14
N LYS A 566 -10.30 31.75 13.97
CA LYS A 566 -9.53 32.27 15.11
C LYS A 566 -10.39 32.22 16.37
N ASN A 567 -9.94 31.49 17.38
CA ASN A 567 -10.66 31.24 18.63
C ASN A 567 -12.11 30.74 18.39
N GLY A 568 -12.28 29.86 17.39
CA GLY A 568 -13.58 29.31 17.00
C GLY A 568 -14.47 30.22 16.15
N VAL A 569 -14.03 31.45 15.81
CA VAL A 569 -14.76 32.37 14.94
C VAL A 569 -14.22 32.26 13.52
N LEU A 570 -15.10 32.06 12.52
CA LEU A 570 -14.73 32.07 11.10
C LEU A 570 -14.20 33.45 10.71
N ILE A 571 -13.00 33.51 10.15
CA ILE A 571 -12.36 34.74 9.67
C ILE A 571 -12.25 34.77 8.14
N ASP A 572 -11.93 33.65 7.49
CA ASP A 572 -11.81 33.57 6.03
C ASP A 572 -12.40 32.26 5.49
N ILE A 573 -12.79 32.24 4.21
CA ILE A 573 -13.38 31.05 3.58
C ILE A 573 -12.96 30.90 2.11
N VAL A 574 -12.74 29.66 1.70
CA VAL A 574 -12.71 29.23 0.29
C VAL A 574 -13.82 28.21 0.05
N GLY A 575 -14.57 28.39 -1.04
CA GLY A 575 -15.73 27.56 -1.37
C GLY A 575 -17.07 28.13 -0.88
N VAL A 576 -18.16 27.62 -1.46
CA VAL A 576 -19.52 28.15 -1.23
C VAL A 576 -20.26 27.28 -0.21
N LEU A 577 -20.74 27.89 0.87
CA LEU A 577 -21.59 27.21 1.85
C LEU A 577 -22.90 26.73 1.20
N GLY A 578 -23.34 25.52 1.52
CA GLY A 578 -24.58 24.99 0.95
C GLY A 578 -24.42 24.35 -0.45
N GLU A 579 -23.24 24.40 -1.06
CA GLU A 579 -23.04 24.03 -2.46
C GLU A 579 -22.75 22.54 -2.64
N THR A 580 -23.69 21.81 -3.23
CA THR A 580 -23.52 20.38 -3.51
C THR A 580 -22.77 20.10 -4.81
N ALA A 581 -22.72 21.07 -5.74
CA ALA A 581 -22.02 20.95 -7.00
C ALA A 581 -20.50 21.05 -6.79
N LYS A 582 -19.75 20.23 -7.54
CA LYS A 582 -18.29 20.17 -7.49
C LYS A 582 -17.64 21.31 -8.28
N ASN A 583 -18.01 22.55 -7.97
CA ASN A 583 -17.58 23.73 -8.72
C ASN A 583 -16.09 24.03 -8.59
N PHE A 584 -15.43 23.48 -7.56
CA PHE A 584 -14.00 23.66 -7.29
C PHE A 584 -13.19 22.40 -7.57
N ALA A 585 -13.79 21.40 -8.26
CA ALA A 585 -13.08 20.17 -8.60
C ALA A 585 -11.94 20.41 -9.60
N ASP A 586 -10.84 19.68 -9.42
CA ASP A 586 -9.70 19.64 -10.34
C ASP A 586 -9.16 21.05 -10.71
N MET A 587 -8.94 21.91 -9.72
CA MET A 587 -8.40 23.27 -9.93
C MET A 587 -7.55 23.77 -8.77
N THR A 588 -6.79 24.82 -9.05
CA THR A 588 -6.11 25.65 -8.06
C THR A 588 -6.71 27.05 -8.06
N LEU A 589 -6.93 27.62 -6.88
CA LEU A 589 -7.35 29.00 -6.69
C LEU A 589 -6.21 29.78 -6.01
N ARG A 590 -5.83 30.93 -6.57
CA ARG A 590 -4.88 31.85 -5.93
C ARG A 590 -5.55 33.15 -5.61
N ARG A 591 -5.35 33.64 -4.38
CA ARG A 591 -5.87 34.92 -3.95
C ARG A 591 -5.18 36.01 -4.76
N MET A 592 -5.94 36.97 -5.29
CA MET A 592 -5.36 38.06 -6.05
C MET A 592 -4.52 38.97 -5.13
N ALA A 593 -3.39 39.47 -5.63
CA ALA A 593 -2.44 40.30 -4.87
C ALA A 593 -3.01 41.66 -4.37
N ASN A 594 -4.19 42.08 -4.84
CA ASN A 594 -4.88 43.29 -4.38
C ASN A 594 -5.88 43.02 -3.24
N VAL A 595 -6.13 41.75 -2.89
CA VAL A 595 -6.92 41.37 -1.73
C VAL A 595 -6.07 41.60 -0.49
N SER A 596 -6.65 42.28 0.51
CA SER A 596 -5.90 42.74 1.69
C SER A 596 -6.64 42.49 3.01
N GLU A 597 -7.73 41.74 2.97
CA GLU A 597 -8.48 41.36 4.17
C GLU A 597 -9.12 39.98 3.98
N PRO A 598 -9.28 39.20 5.07
CA PRO A 598 -10.00 37.94 5.02
C PRO A 598 -11.50 38.19 4.74
N ASN A 599 -12.16 37.22 4.11
CA ASN A 599 -13.57 37.31 3.76
C ASN A 599 -14.33 36.06 4.23
N THR A 600 -15.33 36.26 5.09
CA THR A 600 -16.16 35.15 5.62
C THR A 600 -17.24 34.67 4.65
N THR A 601 -17.38 35.32 3.49
CA THR A 601 -18.30 34.92 2.41
C THR A 601 -17.52 34.80 1.11
N TYR A 602 -17.39 33.58 0.58
CA TYR A 602 -16.61 33.34 -0.63
C TYR A 602 -17.02 34.25 -1.79
N SER A 603 -16.07 35.01 -2.31
CA SER A 603 -16.23 35.82 -3.50
C SER A 603 -15.26 35.37 -4.58
N ARG A 604 -15.79 34.80 -5.66
CA ARG A 604 -14.99 34.34 -6.80
C ARG A 604 -14.13 35.45 -7.42
N SER A 605 -14.49 36.73 -7.27
CA SER A 605 -13.72 37.85 -7.80
C SER A 605 -12.43 38.14 -7.04
N GLU A 606 -12.19 37.48 -5.92
CA GLU A 606 -10.96 37.60 -5.11
C GLU A 606 -9.90 36.56 -5.50
N TRP A 607 -10.21 35.68 -6.46
CA TRP A 607 -9.40 34.52 -6.81
C TRP A 607 -9.12 34.45 -8.31
N ASP A 608 -7.87 34.21 -8.65
CA ASP A 608 -7.47 33.71 -9.96
C ASP A 608 -7.61 32.19 -9.99
N GLU A 609 -8.10 31.65 -11.12
CA GLU A 609 -8.36 30.23 -11.28
C GLU A 609 -7.36 29.60 -12.25
N PHE A 610 -6.75 28.52 -11.80
CA PHE A 610 -5.77 27.76 -12.56
C PHE A 610 -6.23 26.32 -12.74
N PRO A 611 -5.79 25.65 -13.83
CA PRO A 611 -6.06 24.23 -14.02
C PRO A 611 -5.53 23.38 -12.86
N LYS A 612 -6.09 22.19 -12.72
CA LYS A 612 -5.59 21.10 -11.88
C LYS A 612 -4.06 21.01 -11.87
N ASP A 613 -3.50 20.75 -10.68
CA ASP A 613 -2.06 20.53 -10.44
C ASP A 613 -1.16 21.75 -10.69
N ASN A 614 -1.72 22.93 -10.96
CA ASN A 614 -0.93 24.16 -11.00
C ASN A 614 -0.57 24.57 -9.57
N VAL A 615 0.69 24.35 -9.18
CA VAL A 615 1.22 24.64 -7.83
C VAL A 615 2.48 25.49 -7.89
N GLU A 616 2.70 26.23 -8.99
CA GLU A 616 3.95 26.94 -9.27
C GLU A 616 4.27 28.09 -8.30
N ASP A 617 3.26 28.70 -7.66
CA ASP A 617 3.45 29.83 -6.73
C ASP A 617 3.27 29.45 -5.24
N ILE A 618 2.96 28.17 -4.95
CA ILE A 618 2.75 27.71 -3.57
C ILE A 618 4.03 27.93 -2.73
N GLY A 619 3.88 28.35 -1.49
CA GLY A 619 4.99 28.79 -0.64
C GLY A 619 5.37 30.27 -0.81
N SER A 620 4.55 31.06 -1.52
CA SER A 620 4.77 32.49 -1.67
C SER A 620 3.48 33.26 -1.97
N HIS A 621 3.35 34.45 -1.39
CA HIS A 621 2.28 35.36 -1.75
C HIS A 621 2.77 36.81 -1.73
N THR A 622 2.39 37.57 -2.75
CA THR A 622 2.74 39.00 -2.84
C THR A 622 1.49 39.84 -2.76
N SER A 623 1.64 41.06 -2.22
CA SER A 623 0.57 42.05 -2.26
C SER A 623 1.03 43.30 -3.00
N THR A 624 0.14 43.80 -3.87
CA THR A 624 0.34 45.08 -4.53
C THR A 624 -0.30 46.18 -3.70
N LEU A 625 0.49 47.18 -3.30
CA LEU A 625 -0.04 48.41 -2.72
C LEU A 625 -1.01 49.03 -3.73
N SER A 626 -2.30 49.10 -3.40
CA SER A 626 -3.20 49.93 -4.17
C SER A 626 -2.71 51.37 -4.00
N THR A 627 -2.13 51.97 -5.04
CA THR A 627 -2.11 53.43 -5.07
C THR A 627 -3.58 53.85 -5.04
N SER A 628 -3.98 54.58 -4.00
CA SER A 628 -5.28 55.24 -4.04
C SER A 628 -5.26 56.09 -5.31
N ALA A 629 -6.01 55.71 -6.34
CA ALA A 629 -6.25 56.61 -7.45
C ALA A 629 -7.05 57.78 -6.87
N ILE A 630 -6.35 58.81 -6.38
CA ILE A 630 -6.97 60.09 -6.08
C ILE A 630 -7.30 60.68 -7.44
N ALA A 631 -8.52 60.42 -7.93
CA ALA A 631 -9.08 61.22 -9.00
C ALA A 631 -9.13 62.67 -8.47
N PHE A 632 -8.16 63.49 -8.87
CA PHE A 632 -8.20 64.92 -8.64
C PHE A 632 -9.40 65.48 -9.44
N GLU A 633 -10.58 65.53 -8.83
CA GLU A 633 -11.78 66.02 -9.52
C GLU A 633 -11.66 67.51 -9.90
N SER A 634 -10.80 68.28 -9.21
CA SER A 634 -10.25 69.53 -9.73
C SER A 634 -9.05 70.03 -8.92
N PHE A 635 -8.08 70.63 -9.58
CA PHE A 635 -6.99 71.41 -8.98
C PHE A 635 -7.20 72.89 -9.32
N LYS A 636 -7.44 73.74 -8.32
CA LYS A 636 -7.52 75.21 -8.48
C LYS A 636 -6.38 75.85 -7.70
N MET A 637 -5.51 76.58 -8.39
CA MET A 637 -4.51 77.47 -7.78
C MET A 637 -4.90 78.93 -7.98
N PHE A 638 -4.73 79.75 -6.92
CA PHE A 638 -4.97 81.19 -6.96
C PHE A 638 -3.84 81.93 -6.22
N PRO A 639 -3.33 83.07 -6.76
CA PRO A 639 -3.57 83.59 -8.10
C PRO A 639 -2.85 82.76 -9.18
N ASN A 640 -3.33 82.87 -10.43
CA ASN A 640 -2.88 82.06 -11.56
C ASN A 640 -1.35 82.15 -11.77
N PRO A 641 -0.58 81.07 -11.54
CA PRO A 641 0.89 81.08 -11.63
C PRO A 641 1.42 80.95 -13.07
N THR A 642 0.54 81.00 -14.07
CA THR A 642 0.93 80.81 -15.48
C THR A 642 1.45 82.11 -16.11
N ASN A 643 2.58 82.03 -16.81
CA ASN A 643 2.98 83.02 -17.81
C ASN A 643 3.21 82.31 -19.16
N GLY A 644 2.27 82.47 -20.08
CA GLY A 644 2.22 81.69 -21.32
C GLY A 644 2.06 80.20 -21.02
N ASN A 645 2.92 79.36 -21.61
CA ASN A 645 2.88 77.90 -21.46
C ASN A 645 3.72 77.39 -20.28
N ARG A 646 4.07 78.25 -19.32
CA ARG A 646 4.93 77.90 -18.17
C ARG A 646 4.24 78.24 -16.85
N VAL A 647 4.37 77.33 -15.89
CA VAL A 647 3.90 77.48 -14.50
C VAL A 647 5.12 77.60 -13.60
N TYR A 648 5.10 78.57 -12.69
CA TYR A 648 6.21 78.82 -11.77
C TYR A 648 5.80 78.47 -10.33
N PHE A 649 6.66 77.72 -9.63
CA PHE A 649 6.52 77.42 -8.21
C PHE A 649 7.79 77.87 -7.48
N SER A 650 7.64 78.42 -6.28
CA SER A 650 8.75 78.66 -5.35
C SER A 650 8.67 77.59 -4.26
N VAL A 651 9.73 76.81 -4.08
CA VAL A 651 9.86 75.90 -2.94
C VAL A 651 10.81 76.58 -1.96
N THR A 652 10.28 77.00 -0.81
CA THR A 652 11.05 77.40 0.38
C THR A 652 11.10 76.26 1.36
#